data_AF-A0A3M6U7B3-F1
#
_entry.id   AF-A0A3M6U7B3-F1
#
_cell.length_a   1.000
_cell.length_b   1.000
_cell.length_c   1.000
_cell.angle_alpha   90.00
_cell.angle_beta   90.00
_cell.angle_gamma   90.00
#
_symmetry.space_group_name_H-M   'P 1'
#
loop_
_entity.id
_entity.type
_entity.pdbx_description
1 polymer ?
#
loop_
_entity_poly.entity_id
_entity_poly.type
_entity_poly.pdbx_seq_one_letter_code
_entity_poly.pdbx_strand_id
1 'polypeptide(L)'
;MEGKLDLKLNVVDENGCELTDKKPYLYQTTDTVRWKEVAQWVKDKLSITCSLAFSYFDDEVPSYDITDPNVVSAVDVLSDEVPVQVHLEAFNPCVPLDSKNSGIPVVVLNYTVTNSSKDAAKVSLLGSLQNIAGWNGQTPITSEVACDGYGGNINSLLQTRYVNWSQGYFGINDPNTQFYIGNQYCKFWKNINEVLYYTTANLESLTLLTRVFRNAMFDSTLPWQMVDSAAGRLSVVRSPTCMWLADGNLYGFEGCNKVGGCSKVGGCCPLNCTHVFNYEMAIAKCFPDLERTMRVVDLKEQIAPNAIIPRTTVPLELRRWWSFWPNYTDVDPASTTICVDGEIGTVLKTYREVLQGAPQKWFDGLWPAVKKIMARWMGELDSGDGLIRAPQPNTYDTCFYGELADEYSARFKLGSANLDKACYTNGKWYTQVLDPKNPKAEIADGTFIDCLLGQWWANVLQLGDILPKEHVMSTLEYIYSSNHVDSFNPADQNPRKFFDQRDAGLYICRWPGSPPENPFRYSSEGAWTSLEYEFAQLCLNQLMVSTALDVLTDTREKYDGTRRSPWNEIECGDHYIRPMAAFTFFEFASGQTWKLSEVGNPLISLGFAPRINPSDFCGFFITATAWGQFKQEGDKEMRDGTAELCVHHGELSLSQFTLKSRASSALARMAGGSDELLVTTVAQDAEQLSITFDSCGILLKAGESLHVLQGATQEWFNGLWPAVKKIMARWMEELDSGDGLIRTPQPNTYDICFYGVNTFTCCLYHCALRAAEEMAILQKESDLADEYSARFKLGSVNLDKACYTNGKWYTQVLDPENPKEEIADGTFIDCLLGQWWANVLQLGDILPKEHVMSTLENIYSRNHVDSFNPADQNPRKFFDQRDAGLYICRWPESPPEDPFRHSSEGAWTGLEYEYAQLCLNQSMVSTALSVLTDTREKYDGTRRSPWNEIECGDHYVRPMAAFTFFEFASGQTWKLSEVGDPLISLGFAPRINPSDFCGFFITATAWGQFKQKGDEEMRDGTAELCVHHGELRLSQLTLKSRASSALARMAGGINELLVTTVAQNAEQLSIDFDSCGILFKAGESLHVTLSDFNPVIHACTEMVSVQHNVGE
;
A
#
# COMPACT_ATOMS: atom_id res chain seq x y z
N MET A 1 7.26 15.40 31.03
CA MET A 1 7.67 15.30 32.44
C MET A 1 8.99 14.55 32.47
N GLU A 2 10.10 15.26 32.69
CA GLU A 2 11.39 14.64 32.95
C GLU A 2 11.40 14.13 34.39
N GLY A 3 11.49 12.81 34.56
CA GLY A 3 11.62 12.18 35.86
C GLY A 3 12.29 10.82 35.70
N LYS A 4 13.58 10.74 35.99
CA LYS A 4 14.29 9.47 36.15
C LYS A 4 13.62 8.67 37.26
N LEU A 5 12.93 7.60 36.89
CA LEU A 5 12.42 6.62 37.84
C LEU A 5 13.56 5.66 38.18
N ASP A 6 14.27 5.90 39.29
CA ASP A 6 15.22 4.93 39.84
C ASP A 6 14.43 3.77 40.46
N LEU A 7 14.25 2.69 39.69
CA LEU A 7 13.68 1.44 40.18
C LEU A 7 14.75 0.66 40.94
N LYS A 8 14.69 0.70 42.28
CA LYS A 8 15.40 -0.27 43.12
C LYS A 8 14.58 -1.55 43.26
N LEU A 9 15.13 -2.65 42.74
CA LEU A 9 14.56 -3.99 42.83
C LEU A 9 14.97 -4.60 44.18
N ASN A 10 14.03 -4.69 45.11
CA ASN A 10 14.23 -5.37 46.39
C ASN A 10 13.64 -6.78 46.29
N VAL A 11 14.50 -7.79 46.34
CA VAL A 11 14.09 -9.20 46.43
C VAL A 11 13.91 -9.54 47.90
N VAL A 12 12.66 -9.81 48.27
CA VAL A 12 12.26 -10.22 49.62
C VAL A 12 11.77 -11.67 49.59
N ASP A 13 12.02 -12.42 50.66
CA ASP A 13 11.44 -13.75 50.82
C ASP A 13 9.94 -13.70 51.21
N GLU A 14 9.31 -14.86 51.33
CA GLU A 14 7.88 -15.01 51.67
C GLU A 14 7.49 -14.42 53.04
N ASN A 15 8.47 -14.03 53.88
CA ASN A 15 8.26 -13.38 55.16
C ASN A 15 8.60 -11.88 55.15
N GLY A 16 8.96 -11.31 53.99
CA GLY A 16 9.23 -9.88 53.82
C GLY A 16 10.63 -9.45 54.27
N CYS A 17 11.60 -10.38 54.40
CA CYS A 17 12.99 -10.04 54.72
C CYS A 17 13.77 -9.70 53.44
N GLU A 18 14.43 -8.54 53.40
CA GLU A 18 15.34 -8.18 52.30
C GLU A 18 16.55 -9.13 52.25
N LEU A 19 16.77 -9.76 51.10
CA LEU A 19 17.90 -10.66 50.88
C LEU A 19 19.19 -9.87 50.62
N THR A 20 19.71 -9.20 51.65
CA THR A 20 21.06 -8.62 51.62
C THR A 20 22.07 -9.60 52.22
N ASP A 21 22.99 -10.07 51.38
CA ASP A 21 24.21 -10.81 51.75
C ASP A 21 24.04 -12.18 52.45
N LYS A 22 24.01 -13.28 51.66
CA LYS A 22 24.95 -14.42 51.73
C LYS A 22 24.50 -15.61 50.86
N LYS A 23 25.52 -16.28 50.28
CA LYS A 23 25.59 -17.51 49.45
C LYS A 23 24.35 -18.44 49.38
N PRO A 24 24.12 -19.09 48.22
CA PRO A 24 22.93 -19.91 47.97
C PRO A 24 22.94 -21.19 48.82
N TYR A 25 21.90 -21.39 49.62
CA TYR A 25 21.54 -22.69 50.17
C TYR A 25 20.25 -23.16 49.48
N LEU A 26 20.32 -24.34 48.86
CA LEU A 26 19.14 -25.11 48.44
C LEU A 26 18.35 -25.50 49.70
N TYR A 27 17.07 -25.14 49.75
CA TYR A 27 16.11 -25.80 50.63
C TYR A 27 15.32 -26.82 49.82
N GLN A 28 15.50 -28.10 50.13
CA GLN A 28 14.54 -29.15 49.82
C GLN A 28 13.41 -29.05 50.85
N THR A 29 12.17 -28.80 50.40
CA THR A 29 10.99 -29.07 51.21
C THR A 29 10.50 -30.48 50.88
N THR A 30 10.31 -31.30 51.93
CA THR A 30 9.86 -32.70 51.84
C THR A 30 8.34 -32.86 51.89
N ASP A 31 7.59 -31.76 51.91
CA ASP A 31 6.12 -31.82 52.01
C ASP A 31 5.49 -31.43 50.67
N THR A 32 4.87 -32.43 50.05
CA THR A 32 4.09 -32.30 48.81
C THR A 32 2.84 -31.47 49.11
N VAL A 33 2.91 -30.15 48.89
CA VAL A 33 1.70 -29.31 48.95
C VAL A 33 0.96 -29.46 47.62
N ARG A 34 -0.26 -30.00 47.67
CA ARG A 34 -1.12 -30.13 46.48
C ARG A 34 -1.64 -28.74 46.10
N TRP A 35 -1.39 -28.29 44.87
CA TRP A 35 -1.79 -26.95 44.38
C TRP A 35 -3.28 -26.62 44.59
N LYS A 36 -4.15 -27.63 44.64
CA LYS A 36 -5.58 -27.48 44.97
C LYS A 36 -5.82 -26.83 46.35
N GLU A 37 -4.96 -27.09 47.33
CA GLU A 37 -5.09 -26.57 48.69
C GLU A 37 -4.61 -25.11 48.80
N VAL A 38 -3.62 -24.71 47.99
CA VAL A 38 -3.16 -23.31 47.93
C VAL A 38 -4.13 -22.45 47.12
N ALA A 39 -4.72 -22.98 46.04
CA ALA A 39 -5.78 -22.29 45.29
C ALA A 39 -7.03 -22.05 46.16
N GLN A 40 -7.37 -23.00 47.04
CA GLN A 40 -8.45 -22.84 48.02
C GLN A 40 -8.06 -21.87 49.14
N TRP A 41 -6.81 -21.92 49.62
CA TRP A 41 -6.30 -20.99 50.64
C TRP A 41 -6.29 -19.53 50.15
N VAL A 42 -5.90 -19.29 48.89
CA VAL A 42 -5.94 -17.97 48.24
C VAL A 42 -7.39 -17.46 48.13
N LYS A 43 -8.34 -18.33 47.74
CA LYS A 43 -9.78 -18.01 47.72
C LYS A 43 -10.34 -17.69 49.10
N ASP A 44 -9.89 -18.37 50.15
CA ASP A 44 -10.45 -18.26 51.50
C ASP A 44 -9.84 -17.10 52.32
N LYS A 45 -8.62 -16.64 51.99
CA LYS A 45 -7.89 -15.61 52.76
C LYS A 45 -7.79 -14.25 52.10
N LEU A 46 -7.93 -14.17 50.78
CA LEU A 46 -7.89 -12.92 50.04
C LEU A 46 -9.27 -12.66 49.44
N SER A 47 -9.96 -11.64 49.94
CA SER A 47 -11.19 -11.11 49.35
C SER A 47 -10.89 -10.40 48.02
N ILE A 48 -10.32 -11.15 47.07
CA ILE A 48 -9.96 -10.69 45.73
C ILE A 48 -11.06 -11.18 44.78
N THR A 49 -11.93 -10.26 44.39
CA THR A 49 -12.84 -10.38 43.25
C THR A 49 -12.05 -10.16 41.95
N CYS A 50 -11.17 -11.10 41.60
CA CYS A 50 -10.57 -11.15 40.27
C CYS A 50 -10.20 -12.60 39.96
N SER A 51 -10.91 -13.18 38.99
CA SER A 51 -10.64 -14.49 38.41
C SER A 51 -9.33 -14.42 37.63
N LEU A 52 -8.23 -14.97 38.15
CA LEU A 52 -7.07 -15.30 37.33
C LEU A 52 -7.45 -16.51 36.47
N ALA A 53 -7.62 -16.31 35.17
CA ALA A 53 -7.75 -17.40 34.23
C ALA A 53 -6.39 -18.09 34.05
N PHE A 54 -6.27 -19.28 34.62
CA PHE A 54 -5.34 -20.30 34.13
C PHE A 54 -6.05 -21.02 32.99
N SER A 55 -5.69 -20.75 31.73
CA SER A 55 -6.21 -21.51 30.61
C SER A 55 -5.36 -22.77 30.41
N TYR A 56 -5.78 -23.86 31.06
CA TYR A 56 -5.89 -25.13 30.34
C TYR A 56 -7.02 -24.93 29.32
N PHE A 57 -6.84 -25.40 28.09
CA PHE A 57 -7.91 -25.49 27.09
C PHE A 57 -8.96 -26.51 27.60
N ASP A 58 -9.91 -26.03 28.39
CA ASP A 58 -11.16 -26.72 28.75
C ASP A 58 -12.29 -25.72 28.47
N ASP A 59 -13.35 -26.20 27.82
CA ASP A 59 -14.33 -25.49 26.98
C ASP A 59 -15.23 -24.42 27.64
N GLU A 60 -14.94 -23.88 28.84
CA GLU A 60 -15.90 -22.98 29.53
C GLU A 60 -15.30 -21.88 30.45
N VAL A 61 -14.58 -20.84 29.96
CA VAL A 61 -14.50 -19.45 30.56
C VAL A 61 -13.84 -18.45 29.57
N PRO A 62 -13.81 -17.11 29.86
CA PRO A 62 -14.46 -15.99 29.14
C PRO A 62 -13.90 -15.69 27.73
N SER A 63 -14.61 -14.86 26.96
CA SER A 63 -14.26 -14.51 25.57
C SER A 63 -12.87 -13.85 25.45
N TYR A 64 -11.92 -14.56 24.85
CA TYR A 64 -10.66 -14.00 24.35
C TYR A 64 -10.81 -13.72 22.87
N ASP A 65 -10.33 -12.56 22.43
CA ASP A 65 -10.20 -12.25 21.01
C ASP A 65 -8.70 -12.26 20.67
N ILE A 66 -8.30 -13.17 19.79
CA ILE A 66 -6.94 -13.21 19.23
C ILE A 66 -7.02 -12.45 17.92
N THR A 67 -6.56 -11.20 17.92
CA THR A 67 -6.97 -10.20 16.92
C THR A 67 -5.94 -9.93 15.82
N ASP A 68 -4.69 -10.41 15.89
CA ASP A 68 -3.62 -9.98 14.96
C ASP A 68 -2.77 -11.13 14.35
N PRO A 69 -2.45 -11.11 13.04
CA PRO A 69 -1.73 -12.20 12.37
C PRO A 69 -0.20 -11.96 12.22
N ASN A 70 0.56 -12.97 12.66
CA ASN A 70 1.78 -13.54 12.07
C ASN A 70 2.97 -12.71 11.55
N VAL A 71 3.41 -11.78 12.38
CA VAL A 71 4.83 -11.53 12.72
C VAL A 71 4.89 -11.10 14.19
N VAL A 72 3.81 -10.45 14.59
CA VAL A 72 3.42 -10.03 15.92
C VAL A 72 2.11 -10.73 16.25
N SER A 73 1.98 -11.30 17.44
CA SER A 73 0.71 -11.83 17.97
C SER A 73 0.16 -10.88 19.01
N ALA A 74 -1.13 -10.55 18.90
CA ALA A 74 -1.84 -9.73 19.88
C ALA A 74 -2.86 -10.56 20.67
N VAL A 75 -2.97 -10.29 21.97
CA VAL A 75 -4.01 -10.83 22.84
C VAL A 75 -4.64 -9.69 23.63
N ASP A 76 -5.94 -9.50 23.46
CA ASP A 76 -6.73 -8.58 24.26
C ASP A 76 -7.46 -9.33 25.37
N VAL A 77 -7.18 -8.96 26.62
CA VAL A 77 -7.93 -9.46 27.78
C VAL A 77 -9.00 -8.45 28.11
N LEU A 78 -10.22 -8.74 27.66
CA LEU A 78 -11.41 -7.92 27.90
C LEU A 78 -12.18 -8.49 29.09
N SER A 79 -12.45 -7.65 30.09
CA SER A 79 -13.29 -8.01 31.24
C SER A 79 -14.34 -6.93 31.45
N ASP A 80 -15.62 -7.33 31.43
CA ASP A 80 -16.73 -6.44 31.79
C ASP A 80 -16.77 -6.14 33.29
N GLU A 81 -15.99 -6.86 34.10
CA GLU A 81 -15.94 -6.74 35.56
C GLU A 81 -14.90 -5.71 36.04
N VAL A 82 -13.90 -5.38 35.21
CA VAL A 82 -12.79 -4.48 35.58
C VAL A 82 -12.53 -3.48 34.44
N PRO A 83 -12.52 -2.15 34.69
CA PRO A 83 -12.32 -1.13 33.65
C PRO A 83 -10.86 -1.01 33.16
N VAL A 84 -10.04 -2.02 33.43
CA VAL A 84 -8.65 -2.10 33.01
C VAL A 84 -8.55 -3.08 31.85
N GLN A 85 -8.11 -2.59 30.71
CA GLN A 85 -7.83 -3.38 29.52
C GLN A 85 -6.34 -3.68 29.46
N VAL A 86 -5.99 -4.91 29.12
CA VAL A 86 -4.60 -5.34 28.91
C VAL A 86 -4.47 -5.89 27.50
N HIS A 87 -3.57 -5.27 26.73
CA HIS A 87 -3.18 -5.72 25.41
C HIS A 87 -1.75 -6.26 25.49
N LEU A 88 -1.54 -7.51 25.08
CA LEU A 88 -0.22 -8.12 24.95
C LEU A 88 0.13 -8.24 23.47
N GLU A 89 1.24 -7.65 23.09
CA GLU A 89 1.89 -7.83 21.80
C GLU A 89 3.14 -8.71 22.00
N ALA A 90 3.19 -9.86 21.34
CA ALA A 90 4.29 -10.82 21.44
C ALA A 90 4.93 -11.07 20.07
N PHE A 91 6.26 -10.93 19.97
CA PHE A 91 6.97 -11.16 18.71
C PHE A 91 8.42 -11.57 18.90
N ASN A 92 8.96 -12.22 17.89
CA ASN A 92 10.41 -12.29 17.69
C ASN A 92 10.76 -11.23 16.64
N PRO A 93 11.88 -10.50 16.77
CA PRO A 93 12.33 -9.60 15.71
C PRO A 93 12.37 -10.34 14.36
N CYS A 94 11.69 -9.79 13.35
CA CYS A 94 11.64 -10.36 12.01
C CYS A 94 11.83 -9.23 11.00
N VAL A 95 13.02 -9.18 10.43
CA VAL A 95 13.45 -8.15 9.49
C VAL A 95 13.94 -8.88 8.23
N PRO A 96 13.12 -8.98 7.18
CA PRO A 96 13.55 -9.58 5.92
C PRO A 96 14.81 -8.91 5.39
N LEU A 97 15.67 -9.70 4.74
CA LEU A 97 17.01 -9.34 4.28
C LEU A 97 18.05 -9.13 5.40
N ASP A 98 17.67 -9.30 6.68
CA ASP A 98 18.57 -9.29 7.83
C ASP A 98 18.41 -10.58 8.67
N SER A 99 19.06 -11.64 8.19
CA SER A 99 19.07 -12.95 8.85
C SER A 99 19.69 -12.92 10.25
N LYS A 100 20.64 -12.01 10.52
CA LYS A 100 21.27 -11.88 11.85
C LYS A 100 20.28 -11.35 12.88
N ASN A 101 19.63 -10.22 12.60
CA ASN A 101 18.69 -9.60 13.53
C ASN A 101 17.39 -10.38 13.64
N SER A 102 16.95 -10.99 12.54
CA SER A 102 15.87 -11.95 12.60
C SER A 102 16.27 -13.13 13.49
N GLY A 103 17.48 -13.65 13.35
CA GLY A 103 18.05 -14.81 14.08
C GLY A 103 18.27 -14.66 15.59
N ILE A 104 17.88 -13.54 16.20
CA ILE A 104 18.08 -13.29 17.64
C ILE A 104 17.24 -14.29 18.46
N PRO A 105 17.83 -14.98 19.46
CA PRO A 105 17.11 -15.96 20.28
C PRO A 105 16.36 -15.28 21.45
N VAL A 106 15.45 -14.35 21.14
CA VAL A 106 14.64 -13.60 22.12
C VAL A 106 13.20 -13.50 21.65
N VAL A 107 12.26 -13.61 22.60
CA VAL A 107 10.87 -13.18 22.43
C VAL A 107 10.66 -11.85 23.18
N VAL A 108 10.01 -10.90 22.52
CA VAL A 108 9.60 -9.62 23.11
C VAL A 108 8.13 -9.73 23.48
N LEU A 109 7.81 -9.37 24.73
CA LEU A 109 6.44 -9.30 25.25
C LEU A 109 6.18 -7.86 25.67
N ASN A 110 5.35 -7.15 24.91
CA ASN A 110 5.01 -5.76 25.13
C ASN A 110 3.58 -5.67 25.66
N TYR A 111 3.43 -5.19 26.90
CA TYR A 111 2.13 -5.06 27.57
C TYR A 111 1.69 -3.60 27.57
N THR A 112 0.51 -3.33 26.99
CA THR A 112 -0.17 -2.04 27.09
C THR A 112 -1.35 -2.17 28.05
N VAL A 113 -1.35 -1.36 29.10
CA VAL A 113 -2.41 -1.35 30.12
C VAL A 113 -3.17 -0.04 30.05
N THR A 114 -4.47 -0.12 29.79
CA THR A 114 -5.35 1.06 29.64
C THR A 114 -6.42 1.03 30.73
N ASN A 115 -6.47 2.06 31.58
CA ASN A 115 -7.57 2.27 32.52
C ASN A 115 -8.57 3.25 31.91
N SER A 116 -9.75 2.76 31.53
CA SER A 116 -10.81 3.57 30.91
C SER A 116 -11.77 4.20 31.93
N SER A 117 -11.61 3.89 33.22
CA SER A 117 -12.43 4.49 34.29
C SER A 117 -11.92 5.84 34.77
N LYS A 118 -12.78 6.54 35.52
CA LYS A 118 -12.41 7.76 36.25
C LYS A 118 -11.70 7.45 37.58
N ASP A 119 -11.72 6.20 38.02
CA ASP A 119 -11.16 5.77 39.31
C ASP A 119 -9.71 5.30 39.13
N ALA A 120 -8.90 5.47 40.17
CA ALA A 120 -7.52 4.98 40.17
C ALA A 120 -7.50 3.45 40.27
N ALA A 121 -6.89 2.78 39.29
CA ALA A 121 -6.65 1.34 39.31
C ALA A 121 -5.22 1.03 39.75
N LYS A 122 -5.04 -0.01 40.57
CA LYS A 122 -3.73 -0.57 40.90
C LYS A 122 -3.53 -1.85 40.09
N VAL A 123 -2.53 -1.86 39.21
CA VAL A 123 -2.24 -2.99 38.31
C VAL A 123 -0.91 -3.63 38.70
N SER A 124 -0.81 -4.96 38.56
CA SER A 124 0.43 -5.72 38.72
C SER A 124 0.52 -6.74 37.59
N LEU A 125 1.62 -6.69 36.82
CA LEU A 125 1.93 -7.67 35.79
C LEU A 125 2.91 -8.69 36.36
N LEU A 126 2.58 -9.97 36.24
CA LEU A 126 3.42 -11.08 36.69
C LEU A 126 3.73 -11.99 35.50
N GLY A 127 5.01 -12.09 35.15
CA GLY A 127 5.51 -13.14 34.26
C GLY A 127 6.09 -14.29 35.08
N SER A 128 5.63 -15.51 34.83
CA SER A 128 6.21 -16.73 35.42
C SER A 128 6.45 -17.75 34.31
N LEU A 129 7.69 -18.22 34.20
CA LEU A 129 8.07 -19.28 33.27
C LEU A 129 8.66 -20.44 34.06
N GLN A 130 8.13 -21.64 33.81
CA GLN A 130 8.67 -22.85 34.43
C GLN A 130 10.10 -23.11 33.93
N ASN A 131 11.05 -23.28 34.86
CA ASN A 131 12.42 -23.62 34.47
C ASN A 131 12.47 -25.07 33.97
N ILE A 132 12.52 -25.23 32.65
CA ILE A 132 12.60 -26.55 31.99
C ILE A 132 14.02 -27.12 31.95
N ALA A 133 15.01 -26.50 32.60
CA ALA A 133 16.37 -27.05 32.65
C ALA A 133 16.36 -28.45 33.31
N GLY A 134 17.00 -29.41 32.63
CA GLY A 134 17.01 -30.81 33.06
C GLY A 134 15.75 -31.60 32.68
N TRP A 135 14.79 -30.98 31.99
CA TRP A 135 13.71 -31.67 31.31
C TRP A 135 14.26 -32.54 30.16
N ASN A 136 13.76 -33.77 30.05
CA ASN A 136 14.22 -34.75 29.07
C ASN A 136 13.67 -34.54 27.64
N GLY A 137 12.88 -33.49 27.41
CA GLY A 137 12.26 -33.19 26.12
C GLY A 137 11.13 -34.15 25.71
N GLN A 138 10.74 -35.08 26.58
CA GLN A 138 9.82 -36.18 26.28
C GLN A 138 8.65 -36.29 27.26
N THR A 139 8.88 -35.97 28.53
CA THR A 139 7.85 -36.05 29.56
C THR A 139 6.85 -34.90 29.37
N PRO A 140 5.53 -35.14 29.27
CA PRO A 140 4.55 -34.06 29.17
C PRO A 140 4.73 -33.04 30.29
N ILE A 141 4.80 -31.76 29.91
CA ILE A 141 4.86 -30.66 30.87
C ILE A 141 3.45 -30.45 31.42
N THR A 142 3.20 -31.00 32.60
CA THR A 142 1.95 -30.86 33.35
C THR A 142 2.23 -30.15 34.67
N SER A 143 1.21 -29.95 35.51
CA SER A 143 1.39 -29.39 36.86
C SER A 143 2.24 -30.24 37.81
N GLU A 144 2.60 -31.48 37.43
CA GLU A 144 3.28 -32.47 38.28
C GLU A 144 4.55 -33.06 37.62
N VAL A 145 5.39 -32.23 36.99
CA VAL A 145 6.59 -32.75 36.29
C VAL A 145 7.59 -33.35 37.28
N ALA A 146 7.83 -34.65 37.17
CA ALA A 146 8.95 -35.34 37.78
C ALA A 146 9.71 -36.15 36.71
N CYS A 147 10.96 -35.77 36.44
CA CYS A 147 11.94 -36.63 35.78
C CYS A 147 13.29 -36.48 36.48
N ASP A 148 14.17 -37.48 36.38
CA ASP A 148 15.40 -37.58 37.18
C ASP A 148 16.33 -36.36 37.08
N GLY A 149 16.28 -35.59 35.98
CA GLY A 149 17.06 -34.36 35.78
C GLY A 149 16.32 -33.05 36.13
N TYR A 150 15.02 -33.10 36.40
CA TYR A 150 14.19 -31.91 36.56
C TYR A 150 14.53 -31.14 37.85
N GLY A 151 14.87 -29.85 37.74
CA GLY A 151 15.24 -29.02 38.90
C GLY A 151 16.65 -29.28 39.47
N GLY A 152 17.43 -30.19 38.90
CA GLY A 152 18.80 -30.50 39.31
C GLY A 152 19.83 -29.71 38.50
N ASN A 153 20.09 -28.44 38.84
CA ASN A 153 21.06 -27.63 38.10
C ASN A 153 22.52 -27.83 38.57
N ILE A 154 23.40 -28.23 37.65
CA ILE A 154 24.82 -27.80 37.62
C ILE A 154 24.99 -27.01 36.32
N ASN A 155 25.24 -25.71 36.40
CA ASN A 155 25.53 -24.89 35.23
C ASN A 155 26.98 -25.09 34.80
N SER A 156 27.18 -25.79 33.68
CA SER A 156 28.46 -25.86 32.97
C SER A 156 28.27 -25.39 31.53
N LEU A 157 29.25 -24.67 30.98
CA LEU A 157 29.26 -24.27 29.56
C LEU A 157 29.12 -25.52 28.68
N LEU A 158 27.94 -25.74 28.11
CA LEU A 158 27.70 -26.82 27.16
C LEU A 158 28.13 -26.36 25.76
N GLN A 159 29.37 -26.64 25.37
CA GLN A 159 29.87 -26.44 23.99
C GLN A 159 29.41 -27.54 23.03
N THR A 160 28.25 -28.16 23.28
CA THR A 160 27.98 -29.53 22.82
C THR A 160 26.53 -29.71 22.34
N ARG A 161 26.03 -28.84 21.46
CA ARG A 161 24.83 -29.19 20.67
C ARG A 161 25.29 -30.18 19.60
N TYR A 162 24.81 -31.41 19.72
CA TYR A 162 25.06 -32.53 18.79
C TYR A 162 23.76 -32.94 18.10
N VAL A 163 23.87 -33.77 17.06
CA VAL A 163 22.70 -34.38 16.42
C VAL A 163 22.00 -35.28 17.43
N ASN A 164 20.72 -34.99 17.71
CA ASN A 164 19.89 -35.74 18.66
C ASN A 164 18.66 -36.39 18.00
N TRP A 165 18.63 -36.48 16.67
CA TRP A 165 17.62 -37.18 15.89
C TRP A 165 18.25 -38.33 15.09
N SER A 166 17.43 -39.31 14.71
CA SER A 166 17.89 -40.44 13.89
C SER A 166 18.16 -40.00 12.45
N GLN A 167 19.29 -40.44 11.90
CA GLN A 167 19.62 -40.36 10.47
C GLN A 167 19.70 -41.77 9.83
N GLY A 168 19.15 -42.78 10.53
CA GLY A 168 19.23 -44.18 10.14
C GLY A 168 18.51 -44.54 8.83
N TYR A 169 17.56 -43.70 8.39
CA TYR A 169 16.92 -43.82 7.07
C TYR A 169 17.94 -43.84 5.91
N PHE A 170 19.15 -43.33 6.13
CA PHE A 170 20.25 -43.28 5.16
C PHE A 170 21.29 -44.39 5.32
N GLY A 171 21.05 -45.38 6.18
CA GLY A 171 22.09 -46.31 6.60
C GLY A 171 23.17 -45.66 7.48
N ILE A 172 22.96 -44.42 7.92
CA ILE A 172 23.82 -43.69 8.86
C ILE A 172 23.29 -43.91 10.27
N ASN A 173 23.68 -45.04 10.86
CA ASN A 173 23.43 -45.35 12.26
C ASN A 173 24.64 -44.90 13.09
N ASP A 174 24.68 -43.63 13.46
CA ASP A 174 25.71 -43.09 14.35
C ASP A 174 25.10 -42.73 15.71
N PRO A 175 24.95 -43.71 16.62
CA PRO A 175 24.37 -43.47 17.95
C PRO A 175 25.24 -42.58 18.85
N ASN A 176 26.44 -42.15 18.39
CA ASN A 176 27.45 -41.44 19.18
C ASN A 176 28.08 -40.24 18.43
N THR A 177 27.38 -39.54 17.53
CA THR A 177 28.00 -38.38 16.84
C THR A 177 28.54 -37.37 17.87
N GLN A 178 29.88 -37.26 17.98
CA GLN A 178 30.55 -36.25 18.82
C GLN A 178 30.79 -34.94 18.04
N PHE A 179 30.14 -34.78 16.88
CA PHE A 179 30.36 -33.67 15.97
C PHE A 179 29.45 -32.49 16.32
N TYR A 180 30.06 -31.44 16.85
CA TYR A 180 29.38 -30.22 17.27
C TYR A 180 28.69 -29.54 16.08
N ILE A 181 27.37 -29.33 16.19
CA ILE A 181 26.58 -28.59 15.20
C ILE A 181 26.30 -27.15 15.62
N GLY A 182 26.11 -26.90 16.92
CA GLY A 182 25.86 -25.55 17.46
C GLY A 182 24.64 -24.84 16.85
N ASN A 183 24.54 -23.53 17.12
CA ASN A 183 23.64 -22.60 16.45
C ASN A 183 24.47 -21.45 15.87
N GLN A 184 24.04 -20.88 14.74
CA GLN A 184 24.77 -19.77 14.15
C GLN A 184 24.80 -18.53 15.05
N TYR A 185 23.74 -18.25 15.82
CA TYR A 185 23.70 -17.08 16.69
C TYR A 185 24.84 -17.06 17.72
N CYS A 186 25.42 -18.21 18.07
CA CYS A 186 26.58 -18.31 18.96
C CYS A 186 27.87 -17.70 18.35
N LYS A 187 27.89 -17.44 17.03
CA LYS A 187 28.96 -16.72 16.34
C LYS A 187 28.82 -15.20 16.47
N PHE A 188 27.60 -14.71 16.68
CA PHE A 188 27.31 -13.29 16.85
C PHE A 188 27.40 -12.86 18.31
N TRP A 189 26.90 -13.69 19.24
CA TRP A 189 26.85 -13.40 20.67
C TRP A 189 27.45 -14.55 21.48
N LYS A 190 28.38 -14.23 22.38
CA LYS A 190 29.13 -15.22 23.16
C LYS A 190 28.35 -15.79 24.35
N ASN A 191 27.37 -15.05 24.85
CA ASN A 191 26.57 -15.41 26.02
C ASN A 191 25.24 -14.65 26.03
N ILE A 192 24.34 -15.02 26.93
CA ILE A 192 23.00 -14.42 27.05
C ILE A 192 23.04 -12.92 27.38
N ASN A 193 24.05 -12.44 28.12
CA ASN A 193 24.14 -11.00 28.43
C ASN A 193 24.42 -10.17 27.17
N GLU A 194 25.28 -10.65 26.26
CA GLU A 194 25.52 -9.99 24.97
C GLU A 194 24.25 -9.96 24.10
N VAL A 195 23.45 -11.03 24.11
CA VAL A 195 22.14 -11.06 23.44
C VAL A 195 21.21 -9.99 24.06
N LEU A 196 21.05 -10.00 25.39
CA LEU A 196 20.18 -9.06 26.09
C LEU A 196 20.61 -7.60 25.90
N TYR A 197 21.90 -7.29 25.99
CA TYR A 197 22.42 -5.93 25.76
C TYR A 197 22.18 -5.48 24.32
N TYR A 198 22.45 -6.36 23.34
CA TYR A 198 22.21 -6.03 21.94
C TYR A 198 20.72 -5.80 21.67
N THR A 199 19.85 -6.71 22.11
CA THR A 199 18.41 -6.58 21.92
C THR A 199 17.87 -5.33 22.61
N THR A 200 18.27 -5.04 23.85
CA THR A 200 17.80 -3.85 24.58
C THR A 200 18.27 -2.56 23.91
N ALA A 201 19.53 -2.49 23.46
CA ALA A 201 20.08 -1.32 22.79
C ALA A 201 19.45 -1.04 21.41
N ASN A 202 18.85 -2.05 20.78
CA ASN A 202 18.25 -1.94 19.45
C ASN A 202 16.72 -2.21 19.47
N LEU A 203 16.10 -2.30 20.64
CA LEU A 203 14.73 -2.79 20.79
C LEU A 203 13.74 -1.93 20.00
N GLU A 204 13.90 -0.62 20.04
CA GLU A 204 13.05 0.33 19.32
C GLU A 204 13.11 0.10 17.80
N SER A 205 14.32 0.01 17.22
CA SER A 205 14.51 -0.23 15.78
C SER A 205 14.03 -1.62 15.36
N LEU A 206 14.32 -2.66 16.14
CA LEU A 206 13.86 -4.03 15.88
C LEU A 206 12.33 -4.12 15.92
N THR A 207 11.70 -3.47 16.90
CA THR A 207 10.24 -3.39 17.03
C THR A 207 9.64 -2.65 15.85
N LEU A 208 10.19 -1.48 15.50
CA LEU A 208 9.72 -0.66 14.39
C LEU A 208 9.78 -1.43 13.08
N LEU A 209 10.94 -2.00 12.73
CA LEU A 209 11.11 -2.75 11.48
C LEU A 209 10.20 -3.98 11.41
N THR A 210 10.04 -4.70 12.52
CA THR A 210 9.13 -5.85 12.59
C THR A 210 7.67 -5.44 12.37
N ARG A 211 7.23 -4.33 12.98
CA ARG A 211 5.87 -3.79 12.79
C ARG A 211 5.67 -3.22 11.39
N VAL A 212 6.64 -2.49 10.84
CA VAL A 212 6.57 -1.97 9.48
C VAL A 212 6.51 -3.12 8.47
N PHE A 213 7.25 -4.20 8.69
CA PHE A 213 7.15 -5.39 7.85
C PHE A 213 5.76 -6.04 7.91
N ARG A 214 5.21 -6.24 9.11
CA ARG A 214 3.82 -6.70 9.30
C ARG A 214 2.85 -5.78 8.56
N ASN A 215 2.85 -4.49 8.92
CA ASN A 215 1.93 -3.50 8.38
C ASN A 215 2.03 -3.40 6.86
N ALA A 216 3.23 -3.50 6.28
CA ALA A 216 3.38 -3.46 4.83
C ALA A 216 2.59 -4.56 4.11
N MET A 217 2.44 -5.74 4.73
CA MET A 217 1.61 -6.85 4.23
C MET A 217 0.11 -6.65 4.56
N PHE A 218 -0.22 -6.25 5.79
CA PHE A 218 -1.62 -6.15 6.26
C PHE A 218 -2.35 -4.88 5.84
N ASP A 219 -1.65 -3.79 5.58
CA ASP A 219 -2.20 -2.54 5.04
C ASP A 219 -2.34 -2.60 3.50
N SER A 220 -2.40 -3.81 2.92
CA SER A 220 -2.63 -4.02 1.49
C SER A 220 -4.13 -4.02 1.16
N THR A 221 -4.48 -3.75 -0.09
CA THR A 221 -5.86 -3.92 -0.60
C THR A 221 -6.14 -5.37 -1.02
N LEU A 222 -5.22 -6.29 -0.75
CA LEU A 222 -5.38 -7.72 -1.04
C LEU A 222 -6.39 -8.36 -0.10
N PRO A 223 -7.14 -9.38 -0.56
CA PRO A 223 -8.01 -10.16 0.32
C PRO A 223 -7.24 -10.77 1.48
N TRP A 224 -7.82 -10.69 2.70
CA TRP A 224 -7.15 -11.11 3.93
C TRP A 224 -6.67 -12.57 3.88
N GLN A 225 -7.38 -13.45 3.15
CA GLN A 225 -7.00 -14.85 2.98
C GLN A 225 -5.62 -15.01 2.33
N MET A 226 -5.27 -14.13 1.38
CA MET A 226 -3.95 -14.14 0.73
C MET A 226 -2.88 -13.66 1.70
N VAL A 227 -3.14 -12.53 2.38
CA VAL A 227 -2.19 -11.91 3.31
C VAL A 227 -1.90 -12.87 4.47
N ASP A 228 -2.93 -13.44 5.09
CA ASP A 228 -2.82 -14.37 6.22
C ASP A 228 -2.15 -15.70 5.81
N SER A 229 -2.45 -16.22 4.61
CA SER A 229 -1.73 -17.38 4.08
C SER A 229 -0.24 -17.10 3.95
N ALA A 230 0.14 -15.98 3.31
CA ALA A 230 1.53 -15.63 3.03
C ALA A 230 2.31 -15.28 4.30
N ALA A 231 1.83 -14.30 5.08
CA ALA A 231 2.45 -13.88 6.33
C ALA A 231 2.52 -15.07 7.30
N GLY A 232 1.48 -15.90 7.31
CA GLY A 232 1.36 -16.91 8.34
C GLY A 232 2.38 -18.03 8.31
N ARG A 233 2.91 -18.33 7.13
CA ARG A 233 3.93 -19.37 6.99
C ARG A 233 5.33 -18.91 7.40
N LEU A 234 5.58 -17.61 7.62
CA LEU A 234 6.86 -17.13 8.13
C LEU A 234 7.17 -17.69 9.54
N SER A 235 6.15 -18.01 10.32
CA SER A 235 6.29 -18.68 11.61
C SER A 235 7.00 -20.04 11.50
N VAL A 236 6.88 -20.74 10.37
CA VAL A 236 7.53 -22.04 10.12
C VAL A 236 9.05 -21.90 10.08
N VAL A 237 9.58 -20.79 9.55
CA VAL A 237 11.03 -20.49 9.53
C VAL A 237 11.62 -20.44 10.94
N ARG A 238 10.79 -20.12 11.95
CA ARG A 238 11.15 -20.03 13.37
C ARG A 238 10.83 -21.30 14.16
N SER A 239 10.12 -22.24 13.56
CA SER A 239 9.79 -23.51 14.19
C SER A 239 11.03 -24.43 14.25
N PRO A 240 10.97 -25.53 15.02
CA PRO A 240 12.02 -26.56 15.01
C PRO A 240 12.25 -27.23 13.64
N THR A 241 11.40 -26.95 12.63
CA THR A 241 11.57 -27.44 11.26
C THR A 241 12.83 -26.87 10.60
N CYS A 242 13.19 -25.61 10.88
CA CYS A 242 14.36 -24.93 10.30
C CYS A 242 15.49 -24.77 11.33
N MET A 243 16.74 -24.92 10.88
CA MET A 243 17.92 -24.91 11.74
C MET A 243 19.08 -24.18 11.05
N TRP A 244 19.46 -23.02 11.61
CA TRP A 244 20.67 -22.30 11.21
C TRP A 244 21.84 -22.70 12.10
N LEU A 245 22.72 -23.57 11.59
CA LEU A 245 23.78 -24.22 12.37
C LEU A 245 25.08 -23.42 12.38
N ALA A 246 26.01 -23.76 13.27
CA ALA A 246 27.24 -22.98 13.52
C ALA A 246 28.28 -23.05 12.40
N ASP A 247 28.06 -23.88 11.38
CA ASP A 247 28.81 -23.90 10.13
C ASP A 247 28.32 -22.82 9.14
N GLY A 248 27.26 -22.09 9.49
CA GLY A 248 26.68 -21.01 8.72
C GLY A 248 25.59 -21.44 7.73
N ASN A 249 25.33 -22.73 7.59
CA ASN A 249 24.36 -23.24 6.63
C ASN A 249 22.97 -23.36 7.25
N LEU A 250 21.95 -23.14 6.41
CA LEU A 250 20.57 -23.45 6.74
C LEU A 250 20.27 -24.92 6.41
N TYR A 251 19.61 -25.58 7.36
CA TYR A 251 19.06 -26.91 7.19
C TYR A 251 17.59 -26.91 7.59
N GLY A 252 16.80 -27.82 7.03
CA GLY A 252 15.45 -28.01 7.53
C GLY A 252 14.87 -29.39 7.24
N PHE A 253 13.99 -29.83 8.12
CA PHE A 253 13.12 -30.98 7.90
C PHE A 253 11.98 -30.59 6.94
N GLU A 254 11.24 -31.56 6.42
CA GLU A 254 9.98 -31.28 5.70
C GLU A 254 8.90 -30.72 6.65
N GLY A 255 8.89 -31.24 7.87
CA GLY A 255 8.06 -30.83 9.00
C GLY A 255 8.52 -31.54 10.27
N CYS A 256 7.95 -31.16 11.41
CA CYS A 256 8.23 -31.75 12.73
C CYS A 256 7.38 -33.00 12.98
N ASN A 257 7.93 -33.99 13.70
CA ASN A 257 7.15 -35.15 14.14
C ASN A 257 6.08 -34.73 15.17
N LYS A 258 4.85 -35.23 14.99
CA LYS A 258 3.75 -35.08 15.96
C LYS A 258 4.04 -35.85 17.25
N VAL A 259 3.35 -35.50 18.33
CA VAL A 259 3.16 -36.42 19.48
C VAL A 259 2.41 -37.66 18.96
N GLY A 260 3.14 -38.75 18.70
CA GLY A 260 2.60 -40.01 18.13
C GLY A 260 3.04 -40.37 16.71
N GLY A 261 3.96 -39.61 16.08
CA GLY A 261 4.53 -39.92 14.75
C GLY A 261 5.58 -41.03 14.74
N CYS A 262 6.22 -41.24 13.57
CA CYS A 262 7.22 -42.29 13.30
C CYS A 262 8.45 -42.24 14.24
N SER A 263 8.70 -41.10 14.88
CA SER A 263 9.69 -40.90 15.94
C SER A 263 9.17 -39.88 16.95
N LYS A 264 9.59 -39.99 18.21
CA LYS A 264 9.26 -39.01 19.27
C LYS A 264 10.15 -37.76 19.23
N VAL A 265 11.21 -37.75 18.42
CA VAL A 265 12.21 -36.67 18.31
C VAL A 265 12.65 -36.52 16.84
N GLY A 266 12.86 -35.28 16.37
CA GLY A 266 13.29 -34.94 15.01
C GLY A 266 12.15 -34.61 14.05
N GLY A 267 12.44 -34.43 12.77
CA GLY A 267 11.44 -34.19 11.73
C GLY A 267 10.81 -35.45 11.14
N CYS A 268 9.72 -35.27 10.39
CA CYS A 268 8.99 -36.35 9.73
C CYS A 268 9.80 -37.04 8.62
N CYS A 269 10.74 -36.31 8.02
CA CYS A 269 11.58 -36.76 6.92
C CYS A 269 12.99 -36.15 7.02
N PRO A 270 13.96 -36.66 6.26
CA PRO A 270 15.32 -36.16 6.36
C PRO A 270 15.58 -34.75 5.82
N LEU A 271 16.75 -34.19 6.15
CA LEU A 271 17.04 -32.77 5.95
C LEU A 271 17.21 -32.35 4.48
N ASN A 272 16.82 -31.11 4.20
CA ASN A 272 16.83 -30.43 2.90
C ASN A 272 16.24 -31.32 1.81
N CYS A 273 15.03 -31.81 2.07
CA CYS A 273 14.25 -32.53 1.08
C CYS A 273 14.03 -31.65 -0.16
N THR A 274 14.78 -31.92 -1.23
CA THR A 274 14.81 -31.08 -2.43
C THR A 274 13.45 -30.88 -3.08
N HIS A 275 12.57 -31.90 -3.05
CA HIS A 275 11.23 -31.82 -3.64
C HIS A 275 10.22 -31.07 -2.77
N VAL A 276 10.28 -31.13 -1.42
CA VAL A 276 9.37 -30.33 -0.57
C VAL A 276 9.82 -28.88 -0.52
N PHE A 277 11.13 -28.66 -0.36
CA PHE A 277 11.75 -27.34 -0.51
C PHE A 277 11.71 -26.82 -1.95
N ASN A 278 11.08 -27.54 -2.88
CA ASN A 278 10.82 -27.02 -4.24
C ASN A 278 9.73 -25.94 -4.23
N TYR A 279 8.77 -26.03 -3.31
CA TYR A 279 7.62 -25.12 -3.25
C TYR A 279 7.88 -23.93 -2.32
N GLU A 280 8.86 -24.06 -1.44
CA GLU A 280 9.22 -23.06 -0.43
C GLU A 280 9.66 -21.73 -1.08
N MET A 281 8.98 -20.62 -0.70
CA MET A 281 9.27 -19.27 -1.20
C MET A 281 9.50 -18.23 -0.10
N ALA A 282 9.10 -18.47 1.14
CA ALA A 282 9.21 -17.48 2.22
C ALA A 282 10.67 -17.22 2.64
N ILE A 283 11.47 -18.26 2.87
CA ILE A 283 12.91 -18.21 3.11
C ILE A 283 13.60 -17.67 1.86
N ALA A 284 13.26 -18.17 0.68
CA ALA A 284 13.87 -17.73 -0.57
C ALA A 284 13.75 -16.22 -0.83
N LYS A 285 12.63 -15.60 -0.41
CA LYS A 285 12.36 -14.18 -0.62
C LYS A 285 12.81 -13.33 0.58
N CYS A 286 12.53 -13.78 1.81
CA CYS A 286 12.86 -13.01 3.01
C CYS A 286 14.31 -13.18 3.46
N PHE A 287 14.93 -14.32 3.21
CA PHE A 287 16.28 -14.67 3.68
C PHE A 287 17.10 -15.34 2.56
N PRO A 288 17.30 -14.67 1.41
CA PRO A 288 18.00 -15.24 0.25
C PRO A 288 19.47 -15.61 0.57
N ASP A 289 20.09 -14.96 1.56
CA ASP A 289 21.43 -15.35 2.03
C ASP A 289 21.44 -16.77 2.62
N LEU A 290 20.40 -17.15 3.38
CA LEU A 290 20.25 -18.50 3.93
C LEU A 290 19.89 -19.51 2.83
N GLU A 291 18.96 -19.18 1.95
CA GLU A 291 18.54 -20.08 0.85
C GLU A 291 19.70 -20.41 -0.10
N ARG A 292 20.58 -19.44 -0.37
CA ARG A 292 21.81 -19.67 -1.14
C ARG A 292 22.76 -20.66 -0.47
N THR A 293 22.77 -20.76 0.86
CA THR A 293 23.57 -21.80 1.55
C THR A 293 23.01 -23.18 1.31
N MET A 294 21.69 -23.34 1.24
CA MET A 294 21.06 -24.63 0.90
C MET A 294 21.49 -25.08 -0.50
N ARG A 295 21.53 -24.18 -1.49
CA ARG A 295 22.04 -24.51 -2.83
C ARG A 295 23.53 -24.88 -2.85
N VAL A 296 24.34 -24.23 -2.02
CA VAL A 296 25.75 -24.62 -1.84
C VAL A 296 25.84 -26.03 -1.28
N VAL A 297 25.06 -26.36 -0.26
CA VAL A 297 24.98 -27.71 0.31
C VAL A 297 24.52 -28.72 -0.75
N ASP A 298 23.48 -28.43 -1.50
CA ASP A 298 22.94 -29.32 -2.54
C ASP A 298 23.97 -29.59 -3.64
N LEU A 299 24.58 -28.54 -4.20
CA LEU A 299 25.39 -28.61 -5.43
C LEU A 299 26.91 -28.71 -5.22
N LYS A 300 27.41 -28.59 -3.99
CA LYS A 300 28.84 -28.81 -3.67
C LYS A 300 29.08 -29.94 -2.68
N GLU A 301 28.20 -30.10 -1.70
CA GLU A 301 28.42 -31.06 -0.60
C GLU A 301 27.65 -32.36 -0.82
N GLN A 302 26.37 -32.28 -1.21
CA GLN A 302 25.53 -33.48 -1.37
C GLN A 302 25.62 -34.12 -2.75
N ILE A 303 25.82 -33.35 -3.83
CA ILE A 303 25.83 -33.88 -5.19
C ILE A 303 26.82 -35.05 -5.36
N ALA A 304 26.33 -36.16 -5.90
CA ALA A 304 27.13 -37.35 -6.19
C ALA A 304 27.97 -37.16 -7.47
N PRO A 305 29.02 -37.99 -7.69
CA PRO A 305 29.83 -37.92 -8.91
C PRO A 305 29.04 -38.05 -10.22
N ASN A 306 27.94 -38.80 -10.22
CA ASN A 306 26.98 -38.95 -11.32
C ASN A 306 25.88 -37.87 -11.34
N ALA A 307 26.09 -36.76 -10.64
CA ALA A 307 25.20 -35.61 -10.54
C ALA A 307 23.85 -35.86 -9.83
N ILE A 308 23.68 -36.97 -9.10
CA ILE A 308 22.46 -37.22 -8.29
C ILE A 308 22.52 -36.37 -7.01
N ILE A 309 21.42 -35.73 -6.63
CA ILE A 309 21.35 -34.99 -5.35
C ILE A 309 20.55 -35.80 -4.33
N PRO A 310 21.20 -36.53 -3.41
CA PRO A 310 20.50 -37.16 -2.30
C PRO A 310 20.07 -36.14 -1.24
N ARG A 311 19.28 -36.61 -0.28
CA ARG A 311 18.96 -35.88 0.95
C ARG A 311 20.22 -35.49 1.74
N THR A 312 20.12 -34.41 2.51
CA THR A 312 21.25 -33.88 3.26
C THR A 312 21.51 -34.65 4.56
N THR A 313 22.77 -35.05 4.75
CA THR A 313 23.28 -35.57 6.03
C THR A 313 23.94 -34.45 6.83
N VAL A 314 23.60 -34.34 8.11
CA VAL A 314 24.21 -33.36 9.04
C VAL A 314 24.92 -34.09 10.18
N PRO A 315 26.12 -33.65 10.60
CA PRO A 315 26.86 -32.53 10.04
C PRO A 315 27.58 -32.89 8.74
N LEU A 316 28.09 -31.88 8.03
CA LEU A 316 28.68 -32.05 6.69
C LEU A 316 29.96 -32.90 6.69
N GLU A 317 30.63 -33.03 7.84
CA GLU A 317 31.81 -33.88 8.05
C GLU A 317 31.50 -35.38 7.98
N LEU A 318 30.22 -35.77 8.13
CA LEU A 318 29.83 -37.17 7.98
C LEU A 318 29.92 -37.61 6.51
N ARG A 319 30.02 -38.93 6.31
CA ARG A 319 29.99 -39.50 4.96
C ARG A 319 28.67 -39.20 4.27
N ARG A 320 28.72 -38.84 2.99
CA ARG A 320 27.53 -38.63 2.15
C ARG A 320 26.88 -39.98 1.83
N TRP A 321 25.55 -40.01 1.72
CA TRP A 321 24.80 -41.25 1.51
C TRP A 321 25.22 -42.03 0.25
N TRP A 322 25.54 -41.33 -0.84
CA TRP A 322 26.00 -41.96 -2.09
C TRP A 322 27.36 -42.66 -1.97
N SER A 323 28.13 -42.43 -0.90
CA SER A 323 29.38 -43.15 -0.65
C SER A 323 29.16 -44.63 -0.28
N PHE A 324 27.91 -45.02 0.01
CA PHE A 324 27.53 -46.41 0.25
C PHE A 324 27.05 -47.12 -1.02
N TRP A 325 26.93 -46.43 -2.17
CA TRP A 325 26.51 -47.03 -3.44
C TRP A 325 27.67 -47.77 -4.11
N PRO A 326 27.46 -48.98 -4.66
CA PRO A 326 28.46 -49.65 -5.48
C PRO A 326 28.89 -48.75 -6.66
N ASN A 327 30.20 -48.54 -6.80
CA ASN A 327 30.83 -47.69 -7.82
C ASN A 327 30.34 -46.23 -7.90
N TYR A 328 29.65 -45.72 -6.87
CA TYR A 328 29.03 -44.39 -6.86
C TYR A 328 27.95 -44.17 -7.94
N THR A 329 27.46 -45.24 -8.58
CA THR A 329 26.57 -45.17 -9.75
C THR A 329 25.37 -46.13 -9.69
N ASP A 330 25.40 -47.19 -8.88
CA ASP A 330 24.31 -48.18 -8.82
C ASP A 330 23.19 -47.73 -7.88
N VAL A 331 22.34 -46.83 -8.38
CA VAL A 331 21.05 -46.50 -7.78
C VAL A 331 19.95 -47.05 -8.68
N ASP A 332 18.94 -47.70 -8.08
CA ASP A 332 17.68 -47.99 -8.77
C ASP A 332 17.05 -46.69 -9.28
N PRO A 333 16.90 -46.48 -10.61
CA PRO A 333 16.32 -45.26 -11.17
C PRO A 333 14.87 -45.02 -10.74
N ALA A 334 14.15 -46.05 -10.28
CA ALA A 334 12.79 -45.92 -9.75
C ALA A 334 12.75 -45.65 -8.22
N SER A 335 13.91 -45.51 -7.56
CA SER A 335 13.97 -45.33 -6.11
C SER A 335 13.49 -43.96 -5.69
N THR A 336 12.44 -43.91 -4.86
CA THR A 336 11.82 -42.68 -4.32
C THR A 336 12.67 -41.99 -3.26
N THR A 337 13.84 -42.53 -2.96
CA THR A 337 14.87 -41.87 -2.14
C THR A 337 15.58 -40.73 -2.86
N ILE A 338 15.47 -40.68 -4.20
CA ILE A 338 15.93 -39.62 -5.08
C ILE A 338 14.70 -39.17 -5.86
N CYS A 339 14.46 -37.87 -5.93
CA CYS A 339 13.23 -37.35 -6.55
C CYS A 339 13.63 -36.41 -7.69
N VAL A 340 13.23 -36.75 -8.91
CA VAL A 340 13.66 -36.07 -10.14
C VAL A 340 13.10 -34.65 -10.21
N ASP A 341 11.86 -34.45 -9.77
CA ASP A 341 11.22 -33.15 -9.55
C ASP A 341 12.06 -32.24 -8.62
N GLY A 342 12.57 -32.77 -7.51
CA GLY A 342 13.44 -32.04 -6.59
C GLY A 342 14.82 -31.73 -7.16
N GLU A 343 15.38 -32.61 -7.99
CA GLU A 343 16.67 -32.39 -8.65
C GLU A 343 16.62 -31.27 -9.69
N ILE A 344 15.65 -31.33 -10.61
CA ILE A 344 15.48 -30.27 -11.61
C ILE A 344 14.95 -28.98 -10.97
N GLY A 345 14.11 -29.10 -9.94
CA GLY A 345 13.72 -28.01 -9.06
C GLY A 345 14.93 -27.32 -8.41
N THR A 346 16.01 -28.04 -8.12
CA THR A 346 17.26 -27.44 -7.62
C THR A 346 17.93 -26.55 -8.67
N VAL A 347 17.83 -26.89 -9.96
CA VAL A 347 18.29 -26.01 -11.06
C VAL A 347 17.44 -24.74 -11.11
N LEU A 348 16.12 -24.87 -11.00
CA LEU A 348 15.20 -23.73 -11.02
C LEU A 348 15.39 -22.81 -9.82
N LYS A 349 15.51 -23.37 -8.61
CA LYS A 349 15.85 -22.61 -7.40
C LYS A 349 17.20 -21.92 -7.53
N THR A 350 18.20 -22.57 -8.14
CA THR A 350 19.50 -21.93 -8.39
C THR A 350 19.36 -20.74 -9.35
N TYR A 351 18.55 -20.87 -10.40
CA TYR A 351 18.27 -19.76 -11.31
C TYR A 351 17.45 -18.65 -10.64
N ARG A 352 16.48 -18.98 -9.78
CA ARG A 352 15.76 -18.03 -8.93
C ARG A 352 16.75 -17.21 -8.10
N GLU A 353 17.73 -17.84 -7.45
CA GLU A 353 18.76 -17.10 -6.68
C GLU A 353 19.62 -16.18 -7.55
N VAL A 354 19.92 -16.59 -8.79
CA VAL A 354 20.61 -15.72 -9.78
C VAL A 354 19.74 -14.51 -10.13
N LEU A 355 18.44 -14.72 -10.39
CA LEU A 355 17.48 -13.63 -10.64
C LEU A 355 17.33 -12.72 -9.41
N GLN A 356 17.45 -13.28 -8.21
CA GLN A 356 17.52 -12.56 -6.94
C GLN A 356 18.94 -12.03 -6.63
N GLY A 357 19.74 -11.69 -7.65
CA GLY A 357 20.99 -10.96 -7.46
C GLY A 357 22.10 -11.73 -6.75
N ALA A 358 22.14 -13.07 -6.84
CA ALA A 358 23.27 -13.84 -6.30
C ALA A 358 24.60 -13.35 -6.92
N PRO A 359 25.69 -13.25 -6.13
CA PRO A 359 26.97 -12.78 -6.65
C PRO A 359 27.50 -13.65 -7.79
N GLN A 360 28.13 -13.05 -8.80
CA GLN A 360 28.73 -13.78 -9.93
C GLN A 360 29.64 -14.93 -9.46
N LYS A 361 30.49 -14.68 -8.45
CA LYS A 361 31.38 -15.69 -7.87
C LYS A 361 30.62 -16.90 -7.28
N TRP A 362 29.44 -16.66 -6.70
CA TRP A 362 28.61 -17.73 -6.18
C TRP A 362 28.07 -18.58 -7.34
N PHE A 363 27.55 -17.93 -8.39
CA PHE A 363 27.03 -18.62 -9.57
C PHE A 363 28.11 -19.42 -10.32
N ASP A 364 29.26 -18.81 -10.59
CA ASP A 364 30.41 -19.48 -11.22
C ASP A 364 30.85 -20.72 -10.45
N GLY A 365 30.76 -20.68 -9.11
CA GLY A 365 31.10 -21.79 -8.23
C GLY A 365 30.11 -22.96 -8.28
N LEU A 366 28.86 -22.74 -8.71
CA LEU A 366 27.81 -23.77 -8.78
C LEU A 366 27.52 -24.21 -10.23
N TRP A 367 27.81 -23.36 -11.21
CA TRP A 367 27.54 -23.61 -12.62
C TRP A 367 28.09 -24.94 -13.16
N PRO A 368 29.30 -25.40 -12.78
CA PRO A 368 29.78 -26.73 -13.19
C PRO A 368 28.87 -27.88 -12.74
N ALA A 369 28.29 -27.80 -11.54
CA ALA A 369 27.38 -28.83 -11.03
C ALA A 369 26.04 -28.78 -11.79
N VAL A 370 25.49 -27.58 -12.00
CA VAL A 370 24.27 -27.38 -12.80
C VAL A 370 24.43 -27.95 -14.21
N LYS A 371 25.55 -27.69 -14.88
CA LYS A 371 25.84 -28.26 -16.21
C LYS A 371 25.88 -29.80 -16.20
N LYS A 372 26.41 -30.42 -15.14
CA LYS A 372 26.44 -31.88 -15.02
C LYS A 372 25.04 -32.47 -14.86
N ILE A 373 24.20 -31.85 -14.03
CA ILE A 373 22.79 -32.25 -13.85
C ILE A 373 22.06 -32.15 -15.18
N MET A 374 22.16 -31.00 -15.87
CA MET A 374 21.51 -30.81 -17.17
C MET A 374 22.03 -31.77 -18.24
N ALA A 375 23.34 -32.05 -18.28
CA ALA A 375 23.91 -33.01 -19.22
C ALA A 375 23.38 -34.43 -18.97
N ARG A 376 23.19 -34.83 -17.70
CA ARG A 376 22.55 -36.10 -17.36
C ARG A 376 21.10 -36.14 -17.81
N TRP A 377 20.33 -35.11 -17.47
CA TRP A 377 18.91 -35.02 -17.85
C TRP A 377 18.72 -35.12 -19.37
N MET A 378 19.50 -34.36 -20.14
CA MET A 378 19.43 -34.37 -21.61
C MET A 378 20.00 -35.64 -22.26
N GLY A 379 20.86 -36.38 -21.56
CA GLY A 379 21.55 -37.56 -22.12
C GLY A 379 20.95 -38.90 -21.70
N GLU A 380 20.41 -38.98 -20.49
CA GLU A 380 19.96 -40.23 -19.86
C GLU A 380 18.43 -40.29 -19.65
N LEU A 381 17.76 -39.16 -19.39
CA LEU A 381 16.32 -39.12 -19.06
C LEU A 381 15.45 -38.63 -20.22
N ASP A 382 15.92 -37.64 -20.99
CA ASP A 382 15.26 -37.16 -22.20
C ASP A 382 15.38 -38.21 -23.33
N SER A 383 14.24 -38.54 -23.94
CA SER A 383 14.19 -39.46 -25.09
C SER A 383 14.71 -38.84 -26.40
N GLY A 384 15.12 -37.57 -26.37
CA GLY A 384 15.64 -36.78 -27.50
C GLY A 384 14.62 -35.86 -28.15
N ASP A 385 13.35 -35.95 -27.75
CA ASP A 385 12.23 -35.10 -28.17
C ASP A 385 11.80 -34.09 -27.10
N GLY A 386 12.52 -34.03 -25.98
CA GLY A 386 12.22 -33.20 -24.83
C GLY A 386 11.27 -33.86 -23.83
N LEU A 387 10.80 -35.09 -24.06
CA LEU A 387 9.90 -35.81 -23.16
C LEU A 387 10.64 -36.89 -22.38
N ILE A 388 10.33 -36.94 -21.08
CA ILE A 388 10.83 -37.96 -20.16
C ILE A 388 9.84 -39.11 -20.15
N ARG A 389 10.33 -40.31 -20.41
CA ARG A 389 9.54 -41.57 -20.39
C ARG A 389 10.13 -42.62 -19.45
N ALA A 390 11.33 -42.35 -18.96
CA ALA A 390 12.05 -43.17 -18.00
C ALA A 390 11.34 -43.16 -16.62
N PRO A 391 11.78 -43.98 -15.65
CA PRO A 391 11.29 -43.91 -14.28
C PRO A 391 11.41 -42.48 -13.70
N GLN A 392 10.31 -41.95 -13.19
CA GLN A 392 10.17 -40.58 -12.66
C GLN A 392 9.77 -40.62 -11.16
N PRO A 393 10.71 -40.89 -10.24
CA PRO A 393 10.44 -40.83 -8.80
C PRO A 393 10.23 -39.38 -8.34
N ASN A 394 9.16 -39.09 -7.61
CA ASN A 394 8.71 -37.71 -7.34
C ASN A 394 8.24 -37.48 -5.89
N THR A 395 7.74 -36.27 -5.60
CA THR A 395 7.23 -35.85 -4.29
C THR A 395 6.08 -36.69 -3.73
N TYR A 396 5.43 -37.54 -4.52
CA TYR A 396 4.33 -38.41 -4.07
C TYR A 396 4.83 -39.78 -3.58
N ASP A 397 6.11 -39.88 -3.21
CA ASP A 397 6.80 -41.09 -2.75
C ASP A 397 6.52 -42.32 -3.64
N THR A 398 6.40 -42.07 -4.95
CA THR A 398 6.17 -43.09 -5.97
C THR A 398 6.97 -42.76 -7.22
N CYS A 399 7.10 -43.73 -8.12
CA CYS A 399 7.72 -43.55 -9.42
C CYS A 399 6.65 -43.61 -10.51
N PHE A 400 6.53 -42.53 -11.30
CA PHE A 400 5.71 -42.50 -12.50
C PHE A 400 6.48 -43.04 -13.72
N TYR A 401 5.72 -43.44 -14.74
CA TYR A 401 6.22 -43.97 -16.01
C TYR A 401 5.38 -43.45 -17.18
N GLY A 402 5.99 -43.27 -18.35
CA GLY A 402 5.32 -42.70 -19.51
C GLY A 402 5.44 -41.18 -19.61
N GLU A 403 4.67 -40.57 -20.51
CA GLU A 403 4.71 -39.12 -20.76
C GLU A 403 3.81 -38.43 -19.75
N LEU A 404 4.34 -37.48 -19.00
CA LEU A 404 3.63 -36.78 -17.94
C LEU A 404 3.71 -35.28 -18.18
N ALA A 405 2.58 -34.59 -18.11
CA ALA A 405 2.51 -33.13 -18.23
C ALA A 405 3.33 -32.37 -17.17
N ASP A 406 3.57 -33.02 -16.03
CA ASP A 406 4.18 -32.44 -14.83
C ASP A 406 5.70 -32.20 -14.98
N GLU A 407 6.45 -33.04 -15.70
CA GLU A 407 7.90 -33.01 -15.52
C GLU A 407 8.66 -32.27 -16.63
N TYR A 408 9.10 -31.06 -16.27
CA TYR A 408 10.26 -30.28 -16.77
C TYR A 408 10.87 -30.80 -18.09
N SER A 409 10.10 -30.65 -19.17
CA SER A 409 10.52 -31.09 -20.51
C SER A 409 11.74 -30.29 -20.97
N ALA A 410 12.92 -30.91 -20.93
CA ALA A 410 14.20 -30.29 -21.22
C ALA A 410 14.37 -30.05 -22.73
N ARG A 411 13.67 -29.03 -23.24
CA ARG A 411 13.93 -28.21 -24.45
C ARG A 411 12.76 -27.22 -24.56
N PHE A 412 12.79 -26.13 -23.78
CA PHE A 412 11.66 -25.21 -23.54
C PHE A 412 10.66 -24.93 -24.68
N LYS A 413 11.05 -24.91 -25.97
CA LYS A 413 10.08 -24.78 -27.08
C LYS A 413 9.65 -26.10 -27.72
N LEU A 414 10.57 -27.04 -27.90
CA LEU A 414 10.28 -28.33 -28.53
C LEU A 414 9.58 -29.28 -27.54
N GLY A 415 10.09 -29.33 -26.31
CA GLY A 415 9.52 -30.07 -25.19
C GLY A 415 8.10 -29.66 -24.90
N SER A 416 7.84 -28.36 -24.70
CA SER A 416 6.47 -27.86 -24.46
C SER A 416 5.48 -28.17 -25.57
N ALA A 417 5.87 -28.02 -26.85
CA ALA A 417 4.97 -28.34 -27.96
C ALA A 417 4.69 -29.85 -28.08
N ASN A 418 5.69 -30.69 -27.81
CA ASN A 418 5.53 -32.14 -27.80
C ASN A 418 4.72 -32.60 -26.57
N LEU A 419 4.94 -31.98 -25.42
CA LEU A 419 4.20 -32.21 -24.18
C LEU A 419 2.74 -31.86 -24.37
N ASP A 420 2.46 -30.69 -24.97
CA ASP A 420 1.12 -30.24 -25.29
C ASP A 420 0.39 -31.25 -26.17
N LYS A 421 1.03 -31.65 -27.27
CA LYS A 421 0.50 -32.65 -28.19
C LYS A 421 0.30 -34.02 -27.54
N ALA A 422 1.20 -34.42 -26.63
CA ALA A 422 1.20 -35.73 -26.00
C ALA A 422 0.18 -35.85 -24.88
N CYS A 423 0.15 -34.86 -23.98
CA CYS A 423 -0.51 -34.95 -22.68
C CYS A 423 -1.86 -34.22 -22.64
N TYR A 424 -2.16 -33.34 -23.60
CA TYR A 424 -3.49 -32.73 -23.76
C TYR A 424 -4.42 -33.65 -24.57
N THR A 425 -4.66 -34.86 -24.05
CA THR A 425 -5.24 -35.97 -24.83
C THR A 425 -6.75 -35.91 -25.00
N ASN A 426 -7.46 -35.18 -24.12
CA ASN A 426 -8.93 -35.14 -24.07
C ASN A 426 -9.54 -33.82 -24.56
N GLY A 427 -8.71 -32.88 -25.06
CA GLY A 427 -9.15 -31.56 -25.48
C GLY A 427 -9.66 -30.66 -24.34
N LYS A 428 -9.40 -31.05 -23.08
CA LYS A 428 -9.95 -30.41 -21.89
C LYS A 428 -8.94 -30.18 -20.77
N TRP A 429 -8.05 -31.13 -20.49
CA TRP A 429 -7.01 -31.01 -19.46
C TRP A 429 -5.76 -31.81 -19.80
N TYR A 430 -4.65 -31.46 -19.17
CA TYR A 430 -3.41 -32.23 -19.22
C TYR A 430 -3.43 -33.45 -18.31
N THR A 431 -2.99 -34.61 -18.81
CA THR A 431 -2.91 -35.86 -18.04
C THR A 431 -1.71 -36.72 -18.44
N GLN A 432 -1.52 -37.85 -17.76
CA GLN A 432 -0.45 -38.82 -18.04
C GLN A 432 -0.79 -39.73 -19.23
N VAL A 433 0.15 -39.92 -20.14
CA VAL A 433 0.16 -41.02 -21.11
C VAL A 433 0.97 -42.19 -20.53
N LEU A 434 0.29 -43.28 -20.18
CA LEU A 434 0.91 -44.43 -19.52
C LEU A 434 1.97 -45.14 -20.39
N ASP A 435 3.04 -45.61 -19.77
CA ASP A 435 3.92 -46.62 -20.37
C ASP A 435 3.28 -48.02 -20.24
N PRO A 436 2.85 -48.65 -21.35
CA PRO A 436 2.19 -49.96 -21.30
C PRO A 436 3.09 -51.09 -20.77
N LYS A 437 4.41 -50.86 -20.63
CA LYS A 437 5.36 -51.84 -20.08
C LYS A 437 5.48 -51.77 -18.56
N ASN A 438 5.05 -50.68 -17.93
CA ASN A 438 5.22 -50.43 -16.49
C ASN A 438 3.95 -49.82 -15.86
N PRO A 439 2.86 -50.60 -15.71
CA PRO A 439 1.56 -50.11 -15.23
C PRO A 439 1.52 -49.99 -13.69
N LYS A 440 2.25 -49.02 -13.13
CA LYS A 440 2.33 -48.79 -11.68
C LYS A 440 2.13 -47.32 -11.34
N ALA A 441 1.41 -47.05 -10.25
CA ALA A 441 1.17 -45.71 -9.70
C ALA A 441 0.63 -44.72 -10.75
N GLU A 442 -0.56 -45.02 -11.25
CA GLU A 442 -1.11 -44.40 -12.45
C GLU A 442 -1.97 -43.18 -12.11
N ILE A 443 -1.77 -42.09 -12.86
CA ILE A 443 -2.73 -40.98 -13.00
C ILE A 443 -3.68 -41.32 -14.15
N ALA A 444 -3.17 -41.86 -15.26
CA ALA A 444 -3.95 -42.24 -16.45
C ALA A 444 -4.80 -41.08 -17.00
N ASP A 445 -6.13 -41.17 -16.96
CA ASP A 445 -7.08 -40.11 -17.36
C ASP A 445 -7.55 -39.24 -16.17
N GLY A 446 -6.86 -39.32 -15.03
CA GLY A 446 -7.17 -38.55 -13.84
C GLY A 446 -6.93 -37.04 -13.98
N THR A 447 -7.69 -36.26 -13.23
CA THR A 447 -7.50 -34.83 -13.01
C THR A 447 -6.60 -34.63 -11.81
N PHE A 448 -5.35 -34.30 -12.08
CA PHE A 448 -4.30 -34.18 -11.10
C PHE A 448 -3.94 -32.70 -10.88
N ILE A 449 -4.00 -32.23 -9.64
CA ILE A 449 -3.89 -30.79 -9.32
C ILE A 449 -2.51 -30.19 -9.66
N ASP A 450 -1.44 -30.99 -9.58
CA ASP A 450 -0.06 -30.52 -9.75
C ASP A 450 0.45 -30.70 -11.20
N CYS A 451 -0.44 -31.01 -12.15
CA CYS A 451 -0.03 -31.28 -13.55
C CYS A 451 0.53 -30.06 -14.30
N LEU A 452 0.51 -28.88 -13.67
CA LEU A 452 0.99 -27.60 -14.21
C LEU A 452 2.18 -27.03 -13.42
N LEU A 453 2.88 -27.83 -12.60
CA LEU A 453 4.03 -27.40 -11.79
C LEU A 453 5.12 -26.69 -12.61
N GLY A 454 5.44 -27.20 -13.80
CA GLY A 454 6.38 -26.55 -14.71
C GLY A 454 5.93 -25.15 -15.15
N GLN A 455 4.62 -24.96 -15.37
CA GLN A 455 4.03 -23.67 -15.71
C GLN A 455 4.03 -22.72 -14.50
N TRP A 456 3.76 -23.23 -13.29
CA TRP A 456 3.87 -22.45 -12.06
C TRP A 456 5.30 -21.93 -11.86
N TRP A 457 6.30 -22.80 -12.00
CA TRP A 457 7.71 -22.40 -11.95
C TRP A 457 8.10 -21.39 -13.04
N ALA A 458 7.57 -21.54 -14.26
CA ALA A 458 7.78 -20.56 -15.32
C ALA A 458 7.21 -19.18 -14.94
N ASN A 459 6.08 -19.13 -14.20
CA ASN A 459 5.53 -17.89 -13.69
C ASN A 459 6.37 -17.31 -12.54
N VAL A 460 6.81 -18.13 -11.57
CA VAL A 460 7.73 -17.72 -10.49
C VAL A 460 9.04 -17.14 -11.05
N LEU A 461 9.57 -17.71 -12.12
CA LEU A 461 10.81 -17.29 -12.78
C LEU A 461 10.60 -16.21 -13.86
N GLN A 462 9.36 -15.78 -14.09
CA GLN A 462 8.98 -14.78 -15.10
C GLN A 462 9.42 -15.16 -16.54
N LEU A 463 9.34 -16.44 -16.87
CA LEU A 463 9.61 -16.98 -18.21
C LEU A 463 8.40 -16.89 -19.15
N GLY A 464 7.24 -16.47 -18.62
CA GLY A 464 5.97 -16.41 -19.35
C GLY A 464 5.24 -17.76 -19.41
N ASP A 465 4.25 -17.84 -20.28
CA ASP A 465 3.51 -19.08 -20.53
C ASP A 465 4.36 -20.02 -21.40
N ILE A 466 4.70 -21.18 -20.85
CA ILE A 466 5.45 -22.24 -21.55
C ILE A 466 4.51 -23.24 -22.23
N LEU A 467 3.22 -23.20 -21.89
CA LEU A 467 2.12 -23.94 -22.50
C LEU A 467 1.10 -22.97 -23.13
N PRO A 468 0.27 -23.42 -24.09
CA PRO A 468 -0.79 -22.58 -24.65
C PRO A 468 -1.74 -22.09 -23.54
N LYS A 469 -1.97 -20.78 -23.51
CA LYS A 469 -2.75 -20.11 -22.46
C LYS A 469 -4.16 -20.71 -22.32
N GLU A 470 -4.80 -20.97 -23.46
CA GLU A 470 -6.12 -21.58 -23.55
C GLU A 470 -6.18 -22.99 -22.94
N HIS A 471 -5.11 -23.78 -23.07
CA HIS A 471 -5.03 -25.13 -22.50
C HIS A 471 -4.74 -25.10 -21.00
N VAL A 472 -3.96 -24.11 -20.53
CA VAL A 472 -3.74 -23.87 -19.10
C VAL A 472 -5.07 -23.48 -18.43
N MET A 473 -5.81 -22.52 -19.01
CA MET A 473 -7.11 -22.10 -18.50
C MET A 473 -8.12 -23.25 -18.46
N SER A 474 -8.27 -24.02 -19.55
CA SER A 474 -9.20 -25.16 -19.59
C SER A 474 -8.83 -26.23 -18.57
N THR A 475 -7.53 -26.48 -18.37
CA THR A 475 -7.04 -27.42 -17.35
C THR A 475 -7.40 -26.96 -15.94
N LEU A 476 -7.19 -25.67 -15.61
CA LEU A 476 -7.52 -25.12 -14.29
C LEU A 476 -9.04 -25.17 -14.01
N GLU A 477 -9.87 -24.81 -15.00
CA GLU A 477 -11.33 -24.92 -14.89
C GLU A 477 -11.76 -26.36 -14.65
N TYR A 478 -11.13 -27.31 -15.34
CA TYR A 478 -11.45 -28.72 -15.19
C TYR A 478 -10.98 -29.28 -13.84
N ILE A 479 -9.79 -28.92 -13.37
CA ILE A 479 -9.30 -29.28 -12.02
C ILE A 479 -10.30 -28.77 -10.97
N TYR A 480 -10.68 -27.49 -11.01
CA TYR A 480 -11.63 -26.95 -10.04
C TYR A 480 -12.97 -27.71 -10.09
N SER A 481 -13.59 -27.86 -11.26
CA SER A 481 -14.90 -28.52 -11.38
C SER A 481 -14.91 -30.02 -11.03
N SER A 482 -13.77 -30.71 -11.05
CA SER A 482 -13.68 -32.15 -10.79
C SER A 482 -13.07 -32.51 -9.43
N ASN A 483 -12.11 -31.71 -8.95
CA ASN A 483 -11.38 -31.96 -7.71
C ASN A 483 -11.97 -31.22 -6.51
N HIS A 484 -12.70 -30.13 -6.72
CA HIS A 484 -13.34 -29.37 -5.64
C HIS A 484 -14.49 -30.13 -5.02
N VAL A 485 -14.56 -30.04 -3.68
CA VAL A 485 -15.70 -30.50 -2.90
C VAL A 485 -16.03 -29.50 -1.79
N ASP A 486 -17.32 -29.30 -1.57
CA ASP A 486 -17.82 -28.50 -0.44
C ASP A 486 -17.63 -29.22 0.92
N SER A 487 -17.36 -30.53 0.89
CA SER A 487 -17.13 -31.33 2.09
C SER A 487 -16.26 -32.56 1.82
N PHE A 488 -15.17 -32.72 2.57
CA PHE A 488 -14.36 -33.93 2.53
C PHE A 488 -15.06 -35.11 3.20
N ASN A 489 -14.90 -36.30 2.61
CA ASN A 489 -15.36 -37.55 3.20
C ASN A 489 -14.17 -38.30 3.82
N PRO A 490 -14.12 -38.49 5.15
CA PRO A 490 -13.03 -39.24 5.79
C PRO A 490 -12.88 -40.68 5.29
N ALA A 491 -13.95 -41.28 4.72
CA ALA A 491 -13.88 -42.63 4.16
C ALA A 491 -13.08 -42.69 2.86
N ASP A 492 -13.09 -41.61 2.08
CA ASP A 492 -12.43 -41.51 0.78
C ASP A 492 -10.94 -41.16 0.92
N GLN A 493 -10.52 -40.73 2.12
CA GLN A 493 -9.14 -40.28 2.38
C GLN A 493 -8.18 -41.43 2.71
N ASN A 494 -7.06 -41.49 1.99
CA ASN A 494 -5.99 -42.48 2.19
C ASN A 494 -4.62 -41.92 1.74
N PRO A 495 -3.51 -42.16 2.47
CA PRO A 495 -3.40 -42.86 3.76
C PRO A 495 -3.78 -42.04 4.99
N ARG A 496 -3.68 -40.71 4.95
CA ARG A 496 -3.97 -39.85 6.11
C ARG A 496 -5.34 -39.18 5.96
N LYS A 497 -6.02 -38.99 7.09
CA LYS A 497 -7.40 -38.48 7.17
C LYS A 497 -7.40 -37.21 8.00
N PHE A 498 -7.07 -36.08 7.37
CA PHE A 498 -6.95 -34.80 8.07
C PHE A 498 -8.23 -33.98 8.07
N PHE A 499 -9.10 -34.22 7.10
CA PHE A 499 -10.25 -33.37 6.82
C PHE A 499 -11.56 -34.13 7.02
N ASP A 500 -12.62 -33.42 7.39
CA ASP A 500 -13.96 -33.98 7.60
C ASP A 500 -15.05 -33.22 6.83
N GLN A 501 -16.31 -33.55 7.09
CA GLN A 501 -17.46 -33.04 6.35
C GLN A 501 -17.68 -31.52 6.49
N ARG A 502 -16.91 -30.85 7.35
CA ARG A 502 -16.94 -29.39 7.57
C ARG A 502 -15.82 -28.67 6.83
N ASP A 503 -14.97 -29.40 6.11
CA ASP A 503 -13.83 -28.85 5.38
C ASP A 503 -14.10 -28.95 3.88
N ALA A 504 -13.98 -27.84 3.16
CA ALA A 504 -13.99 -27.77 1.70
C ALA A 504 -12.56 -27.71 1.15
N GLY A 505 -12.41 -27.95 -0.16
CA GLY A 505 -11.13 -27.80 -0.87
C GLY A 505 -10.97 -28.75 -2.04
N LEU A 506 -9.72 -28.90 -2.50
CA LEU A 506 -9.38 -29.71 -3.67
C LEU A 506 -8.78 -31.07 -3.28
N TYR A 507 -9.30 -32.16 -3.83
CA TYR A 507 -8.60 -33.45 -3.82
C TYR A 507 -7.36 -33.40 -4.72
N ILE A 508 -6.30 -34.12 -4.34
CA ILE A 508 -5.06 -34.20 -5.12
C ILE A 508 -5.31 -34.77 -6.54
N CYS A 509 -6.06 -35.87 -6.65
CA CYS A 509 -6.42 -36.45 -7.93
C CYS A 509 -7.86 -36.98 -7.92
N ARG A 510 -8.59 -36.79 -9.03
CA ARG A 510 -9.91 -37.40 -9.27
C ARG A 510 -9.95 -38.04 -10.65
N TRP A 511 -10.92 -38.89 -10.91
CA TRP A 511 -11.09 -39.52 -12.22
C TRP A 511 -12.49 -39.23 -12.74
N PRO A 512 -12.64 -38.87 -14.03
CA PRO A 512 -13.97 -38.73 -14.65
C PRO A 512 -14.78 -40.04 -14.58
N GLY A 513 -14.10 -41.19 -14.52
CA GLY A 513 -14.66 -42.52 -14.36
C GLY A 513 -14.20 -43.21 -13.08
N SER A 514 -13.99 -44.53 -13.16
CA SER A 514 -13.37 -45.28 -12.05
C SER A 514 -11.86 -45.04 -12.04
N PRO A 515 -11.21 -44.98 -10.85
CA PRO A 515 -9.75 -44.94 -10.77
C PRO A 515 -9.10 -46.12 -11.51
N PRO A 516 -7.83 -45.99 -11.95
CA PRO A 516 -7.07 -47.08 -12.54
C PRO A 516 -6.89 -48.24 -11.55
N GLU A 517 -6.40 -49.38 -12.03
CA GLU A 517 -6.18 -50.56 -11.18
C GLU A 517 -5.16 -50.27 -10.07
N ASN A 518 -4.15 -49.45 -10.35
CA ASN A 518 -3.09 -49.09 -9.41
C ASN A 518 -2.93 -47.56 -9.31
N PRO A 519 -3.88 -46.83 -8.69
CA PRO A 519 -3.76 -45.39 -8.52
C PRO A 519 -2.56 -45.08 -7.61
N PHE A 520 -1.94 -43.92 -7.81
CA PHE A 520 -0.80 -43.54 -6.98
C PHE A 520 -1.19 -43.30 -5.51
N ARG A 521 -0.23 -43.53 -4.60
CA ARG A 521 -0.44 -43.68 -3.15
C ARG A 521 -1.24 -42.55 -2.50
N TYR A 522 -0.92 -41.30 -2.84
CA TYR A 522 -1.51 -40.11 -2.21
C TYR A 522 -2.66 -39.50 -3.00
N SER A 523 -3.12 -40.14 -4.08
CA SER A 523 -4.19 -39.61 -4.96
C SER A 523 -5.45 -39.16 -4.23
N SER A 524 -5.76 -39.78 -3.09
CA SER A 524 -6.96 -39.54 -2.32
C SER A 524 -6.70 -38.96 -0.92
N GLU A 525 -5.51 -38.43 -0.61
CA GLU A 525 -5.17 -37.94 0.74
C GLU A 525 -5.89 -36.65 1.20
N GLY A 526 -6.97 -36.27 0.52
CA GLY A 526 -7.67 -35.00 0.74
C GLY A 526 -6.92 -33.85 0.08
N ALA A 527 -6.74 -32.75 0.82
CA ALA A 527 -6.06 -31.53 0.36
C ALA A 527 -4.62 -31.41 0.88
N TRP A 528 -3.72 -30.95 0.03
CA TRP A 528 -2.41 -30.41 0.43
C TRP A 528 -2.42 -28.91 0.18
N THR A 529 -2.26 -28.10 1.23
CA THR A 529 -2.52 -26.65 1.15
C THR A 529 -1.59 -25.93 0.18
N SER A 530 -0.34 -26.39 0.03
CA SER A 530 0.56 -25.79 -0.95
C SER A 530 0.09 -26.00 -2.40
N LEU A 531 -0.54 -27.13 -2.71
CA LEU A 531 -1.05 -27.43 -4.06
C LEU A 531 -2.29 -26.60 -4.35
N GLU A 532 -3.12 -26.36 -3.33
CA GLU A 532 -4.22 -25.38 -3.41
C GLU A 532 -3.68 -23.95 -3.60
N TYR A 533 -2.57 -23.59 -2.95
CA TYR A 533 -1.92 -22.29 -3.16
C TYR A 533 -1.32 -22.16 -4.56
N GLU A 534 -0.62 -23.17 -5.03
CA GLU A 534 -0.12 -23.22 -6.41
C GLU A 534 -1.26 -23.08 -7.42
N PHE A 535 -2.33 -23.85 -7.26
CA PHE A 535 -3.52 -23.78 -8.10
C PHE A 535 -4.11 -22.35 -8.11
N ALA A 536 -4.28 -21.74 -6.93
CA ALA A 536 -4.79 -20.38 -6.81
C ALA A 536 -3.85 -19.35 -7.47
N GLN A 537 -2.52 -19.52 -7.35
CA GLN A 537 -1.53 -18.67 -8.01
C GLN A 537 -1.58 -18.80 -9.54
N LEU A 538 -1.71 -20.02 -10.07
CA LEU A 538 -1.92 -20.26 -11.50
C LEU A 538 -3.22 -19.60 -11.98
N CYS A 539 -4.33 -19.75 -11.25
CA CYS A 539 -5.59 -19.06 -11.53
C CYS A 539 -5.42 -17.53 -11.56
N LEU A 540 -4.72 -16.94 -10.59
CA LEU A 540 -4.42 -15.50 -10.60
C LEU A 540 -3.66 -15.10 -11.86
N ASN A 541 -2.64 -15.86 -12.25
CA ASN A 541 -1.87 -15.55 -13.45
C ASN A 541 -2.73 -15.59 -14.74
N GLN A 542 -3.77 -16.42 -14.75
CA GLN A 542 -4.77 -16.51 -15.83
C GLN A 542 -5.96 -15.55 -15.67
N LEU A 543 -5.95 -14.65 -14.69
CA LEU A 543 -7.05 -13.72 -14.36
C LEU A 543 -8.36 -14.42 -13.91
N MET A 544 -8.27 -15.67 -13.46
CA MET A 544 -9.38 -16.43 -12.85
C MET A 544 -9.52 -16.10 -11.36
N VAL A 545 -9.70 -14.81 -11.05
CA VAL A 545 -9.61 -14.27 -9.68
C VAL A 545 -10.65 -14.88 -8.73
N SER A 546 -11.89 -15.08 -9.20
CA SER A 546 -12.95 -15.67 -8.36
C SER A 546 -12.63 -17.10 -7.94
N THR A 547 -12.13 -17.93 -8.87
CA THR A 547 -11.74 -19.32 -8.60
C THR A 547 -10.55 -19.39 -7.64
N ALA A 548 -9.57 -18.50 -7.81
CA ALA A 548 -8.44 -18.40 -6.87
C ALA A 548 -8.90 -18.05 -5.45
N LEU A 549 -9.83 -17.09 -5.30
CA LEU A 549 -10.33 -16.65 -4.00
C LEU A 549 -11.19 -17.69 -3.31
N ASP A 550 -11.97 -18.44 -4.07
CA ASP A 550 -12.78 -19.53 -3.57
C ASP A 550 -11.91 -20.62 -2.92
N VAL A 551 -10.93 -21.15 -3.65
CA VAL A 551 -9.97 -22.14 -3.14
C VAL A 551 -9.16 -21.61 -1.95
N LEU A 552 -8.79 -20.33 -1.95
CA LEU A 552 -8.10 -19.70 -0.82
C LEU A 552 -8.97 -19.60 0.43
N THR A 553 -10.26 -19.32 0.25
CA THR A 553 -11.23 -19.27 1.35
C THR A 553 -11.39 -20.64 1.97
N ASP A 554 -11.62 -21.67 1.15
CA ASP A 554 -11.65 -23.06 1.60
C ASP A 554 -10.37 -23.43 2.36
N THR A 555 -9.21 -23.01 1.84
CA THR A 555 -7.92 -23.26 2.46
C THR A 555 -7.82 -22.61 3.85
N ARG A 556 -8.22 -21.35 4.00
CA ARG A 556 -8.12 -20.64 5.29
C ARG A 556 -9.16 -21.10 6.30
N GLU A 557 -10.38 -21.44 5.90
CA GLU A 557 -11.43 -21.91 6.81
C GLU A 557 -11.07 -23.24 7.49
N LYS A 558 -10.22 -24.06 6.88
CA LYS A 558 -9.67 -25.28 7.51
C LYS A 558 -8.79 -24.98 8.74
N TYR A 559 -8.25 -23.77 8.84
CA TYR A 559 -7.27 -23.31 9.84
C TYR A 559 -7.73 -22.03 10.55
N ASP A 560 -9.01 -21.97 10.88
CA ASP A 560 -9.68 -20.85 11.56
C ASP A 560 -9.25 -20.63 13.04
N GLY A 561 -8.39 -21.49 13.59
CA GLY A 561 -7.99 -21.45 15.00
C GLY A 561 -8.94 -22.11 15.99
N THR A 562 -10.17 -22.45 15.58
CA THR A 562 -11.13 -23.19 16.40
C THR A 562 -10.89 -24.70 16.32
N ARG A 563 -10.57 -25.20 15.13
CA ARG A 563 -10.38 -26.64 14.86
C ARG A 563 -8.92 -27.02 14.67
N ARG A 564 -8.17 -26.17 13.98
CA ARG A 564 -6.75 -26.36 13.68
C ARG A 564 -6.02 -25.06 13.92
N SER A 565 -4.79 -25.17 14.39
CA SER A 565 -3.95 -24.00 14.61
C SER A 565 -3.84 -23.20 13.30
N PRO A 566 -4.06 -21.88 13.34
CA PRO A 566 -4.03 -21.06 12.14
C PRO A 566 -2.64 -21.06 11.52
N TRP A 567 -1.60 -21.40 12.30
CA TRP A 567 -0.18 -21.33 11.97
C TRP A 567 0.45 -22.70 11.65
N ASN A 568 -0.33 -23.78 11.70
CA ASN A 568 0.17 -25.14 11.49
C ASN A 568 -0.61 -25.82 10.36
N GLU A 569 -0.23 -25.53 9.12
CA GLU A 569 -0.73 -26.30 7.97
C GLU A 569 -0.03 -27.64 7.91
N ILE A 570 -0.80 -28.69 8.20
CA ILE A 570 -0.31 -30.05 8.38
C ILE A 570 -0.31 -30.81 7.05
N GLU A 571 0.79 -31.52 6.79
CA GLU A 571 0.87 -32.59 5.78
C GLU A 571 1.42 -33.86 6.46
N CYS A 572 2.67 -34.24 6.15
CA CYS A 572 3.34 -35.40 6.77
C CYS A 572 3.76 -35.13 8.23
N GLY A 573 3.86 -33.87 8.63
CA GLY A 573 4.20 -33.43 9.98
C GLY A 573 3.55 -32.09 10.33
N ASP A 574 3.88 -31.59 11.52
CA ASP A 574 3.52 -30.23 11.94
C ASP A 574 4.56 -29.21 11.44
N HIS A 575 4.17 -27.93 11.32
CA HIS A 575 5.00 -26.84 10.82
C HIS A 575 5.69 -27.20 9.50
N TYR A 576 4.86 -27.61 8.53
CA TYR A 576 5.34 -28.13 7.26
C TYR A 576 5.91 -27.02 6.37
N ILE A 577 6.97 -27.32 5.62
CA ILE A 577 7.69 -26.36 4.76
C ILE A 577 6.89 -25.99 3.51
N ARG A 578 6.27 -26.98 2.87
CA ARG A 578 5.65 -26.83 1.53
C ARG A 578 4.68 -25.64 1.42
N PRO A 579 3.81 -25.37 2.41
CA PRO A 579 2.88 -24.27 2.32
C PRO A 579 3.50 -22.87 2.29
N MET A 580 4.80 -22.72 2.58
CA MET A 580 5.52 -21.45 2.34
C MET A 580 5.49 -20.98 0.88
N ALA A 581 5.00 -21.81 -0.05
CA ALA A 581 4.57 -21.38 -1.39
C ALA A 581 3.60 -20.20 -1.38
N ALA A 582 2.78 -20.02 -0.33
CA ALA A 582 1.85 -18.90 -0.22
C ALA A 582 2.55 -17.53 -0.30
N PHE A 583 3.83 -17.43 0.03
CA PHE A 583 4.53 -16.15 0.06
C PHE A 583 4.58 -15.43 -1.30
N THR A 584 4.49 -16.16 -2.41
CA THR A 584 4.44 -15.57 -3.76
C THR A 584 3.08 -14.96 -4.11
N PHE A 585 2.04 -15.06 -3.27
CA PHE A 585 0.77 -14.35 -3.51
C PHE A 585 0.95 -12.85 -3.71
N PHE A 586 1.90 -12.21 -3.01
CA PHE A 586 2.19 -10.79 -3.21
C PHE A 586 2.64 -10.50 -4.65
N GLU A 587 3.48 -11.35 -5.24
CA GLU A 587 3.97 -11.21 -6.62
C GLU A 587 2.88 -11.54 -7.66
N PHE A 588 2.13 -12.62 -7.42
CA PHE A 588 1.05 -13.05 -8.32
C PHE A 588 -0.17 -12.13 -8.27
N ALA A 589 -0.48 -11.49 -7.14
CA ALA A 589 -1.59 -10.54 -7.08
C ALA A 589 -1.20 -9.17 -7.64
N SER A 590 0.01 -8.68 -7.33
CA SER A 590 0.50 -7.38 -7.79
C SER A 590 0.96 -7.37 -9.25
N GLY A 591 1.17 -8.53 -9.87
CA GLY A 591 1.80 -8.58 -11.20
C GLY A 591 3.23 -8.08 -11.17
N GLN A 592 3.92 -8.24 -10.03
CA GLN A 592 5.30 -7.82 -9.89
C GLN A 592 6.18 -8.54 -10.92
N THR A 593 6.91 -7.76 -11.70
CA THR A 593 7.91 -8.25 -12.65
C THR A 593 9.25 -7.61 -12.33
N TRP A 594 10.34 -8.34 -12.54
CA TRP A 594 11.67 -7.78 -12.42
C TRP A 594 12.63 -8.40 -13.43
N LYS A 595 13.61 -7.61 -13.87
CA LYS A 595 14.67 -8.08 -14.74
C LYS A 595 16.01 -7.57 -14.24
N LEU A 596 16.93 -8.49 -14.01
CA LEU A 596 18.30 -8.17 -13.66
C LEU A 596 19.02 -7.59 -14.89
N SER A 597 19.76 -6.50 -14.69
CA SER A 597 20.61 -5.93 -15.75
C SER A 597 21.75 -6.87 -16.13
N GLU A 598 22.47 -7.39 -15.12
CA GLU A 598 23.56 -8.35 -15.27
C GLU A 598 23.76 -9.14 -13.96
N VAL A 599 24.25 -10.37 -14.04
CA VAL A 599 24.44 -11.23 -12.85
C VAL A 599 25.39 -10.57 -11.85
N GLY A 600 24.94 -10.44 -10.60
CA GLY A 600 25.68 -9.78 -9.53
C GLY A 600 25.60 -8.25 -9.51
N ASN A 601 24.86 -7.61 -10.43
CA ASN A 601 24.56 -6.19 -10.40
C ASN A 601 23.20 -5.96 -9.71
N PRO A 602 23.10 -5.11 -8.65
CA PRO A 602 21.84 -4.84 -7.97
C PRO A 602 20.83 -4.02 -8.81
N LEU A 603 21.25 -3.47 -9.95
CA LEU A 603 20.39 -2.68 -10.84
C LEU A 603 19.37 -3.56 -11.57
N ILE A 604 18.09 -3.28 -11.36
CA ILE A 604 16.97 -4.03 -11.94
C ILE A 604 15.97 -3.14 -12.71
N SER A 605 15.27 -3.71 -13.68
CA SER A 605 13.95 -3.22 -14.07
C SER A 605 12.92 -3.79 -13.10
N LEU A 606 11.99 -3.00 -12.58
CA LEU A 606 10.89 -3.44 -11.72
C LEU A 606 9.57 -2.97 -12.32
N GLY A 607 8.53 -3.80 -12.27
CA GLY A 607 7.23 -3.47 -12.81
C GLY A 607 6.09 -4.03 -11.99
N PHE A 608 4.94 -3.36 -12.04
CA PHE A 608 3.71 -3.83 -11.40
C PHE A 608 2.54 -3.79 -12.38
N ALA A 609 1.76 -4.88 -12.38
CA ALA A 609 0.55 -5.00 -13.18
C ALA A 609 -0.55 -5.68 -12.36
N PRO A 610 -1.16 -4.95 -11.40
CA PRO A 610 -2.06 -5.57 -10.44
C PRO A 610 -3.20 -6.34 -11.13
N ARG A 611 -3.39 -7.58 -10.68
CA ARG A 611 -4.42 -8.50 -11.20
C ARG A 611 -5.74 -8.38 -10.44
N ILE A 612 -5.70 -7.77 -9.25
CA ILE A 612 -6.84 -7.49 -8.38
C ILE A 612 -6.92 -5.96 -8.23
N ASN A 613 -8.07 -5.37 -8.53
CA ASN A 613 -8.37 -3.94 -8.37
C ASN A 613 -7.25 -2.99 -8.83
N PRO A 614 -6.81 -3.01 -10.10
CA PRO A 614 -5.68 -2.19 -10.57
C PRO A 614 -5.85 -0.67 -10.45
N SER A 615 -7.09 -0.18 -10.33
CA SER A 615 -7.41 1.24 -10.12
C SER A 615 -7.36 1.66 -8.65
N ASP A 616 -7.21 0.72 -7.72
CA ASP A 616 -7.12 0.94 -6.27
C ASP A 616 -6.33 -0.23 -5.63
N PHE A 617 -5.02 -0.19 -5.84
CA PHE A 617 -4.11 -1.25 -5.42
C PHE A 617 -3.11 -0.74 -4.39
N CYS A 618 -2.97 -1.43 -3.27
CA CYS A 618 -1.84 -1.33 -2.35
C CYS A 618 -1.33 -2.74 -2.07
N GLY A 619 -0.02 -2.99 -2.21
CA GLY A 619 0.55 -4.31 -1.97
C GLY A 619 2.00 -4.27 -1.50
N PHE A 620 2.36 -5.26 -0.67
CA PHE A 620 3.74 -5.52 -0.28
C PHE A 620 4.57 -5.98 -1.49
N PHE A 621 5.83 -5.54 -1.57
CA PHE A 621 6.81 -6.10 -2.49
C PHE A 621 8.12 -6.40 -1.77
N ILE A 622 8.86 -7.38 -2.28
CA ILE A 622 10.23 -7.68 -1.86
C ILE A 622 11.09 -7.98 -3.09
N THR A 623 12.33 -7.53 -3.02
CA THR A 623 13.42 -7.85 -3.93
C THR A 623 14.59 -8.42 -3.12
N ALA A 624 15.68 -8.78 -3.80
CA ALA A 624 16.87 -9.30 -3.12
C ALA A 624 17.60 -8.27 -2.24
N THR A 625 17.32 -6.98 -2.41
CA THR A 625 18.06 -5.88 -1.76
C THR A 625 17.16 -4.90 -1.02
N ALA A 626 15.85 -4.93 -1.24
CA ALA A 626 14.90 -4.05 -0.57
C ALA A 626 13.50 -4.67 -0.47
N TRP A 627 12.69 -4.17 0.46
CA TRP A 627 11.26 -4.45 0.51
C TRP A 627 10.49 -3.19 0.91
N GLY A 628 9.19 -3.17 0.58
CA GLY A 628 8.38 -1.98 0.73
C GLY A 628 6.92 -2.19 0.33
N GLN A 629 6.26 -1.10 -0.05
CA GLN A 629 4.89 -1.13 -0.57
C GLN A 629 4.80 -0.42 -1.92
N PHE A 630 3.97 -0.97 -2.80
CA PHE A 630 3.57 -0.37 -4.05
C PHE A 630 2.09 0.01 -3.97
N LYS A 631 1.77 1.25 -4.34
CA LYS A 631 0.41 1.78 -4.42
C LYS A 631 0.11 2.30 -5.82
N GLN A 632 -1.11 2.09 -6.28
CA GLN A 632 -1.60 2.58 -7.55
C GLN A 632 -3.08 2.95 -7.43
N GLU A 633 -3.41 4.16 -7.86
CA GLU A 633 -4.77 4.66 -7.96
C GLU A 633 -4.99 5.19 -9.37
N GLY A 634 -6.18 5.01 -9.92
CA GLY A 634 -6.50 5.52 -11.25
C GLY A 634 -7.98 5.49 -11.56
N ASP A 635 -8.35 6.09 -12.69
CA ASP A 635 -9.71 5.92 -13.21
C ASP A 635 -9.95 4.46 -13.67
N LYS A 636 -11.21 4.10 -13.93
CA LYS A 636 -11.58 2.73 -14.32
C LYS A 636 -10.85 2.22 -15.57
N GLU A 637 -10.47 3.14 -16.45
CA GLU A 637 -9.79 2.83 -17.71
C GLU A 637 -8.25 2.94 -17.60
N MET A 638 -7.72 3.28 -16.42
CA MET A 638 -6.30 3.56 -16.15
C MET A 638 -5.69 4.62 -17.08
N ARG A 639 -6.45 5.60 -17.54
CA ARG A 639 -6.00 6.72 -18.38
C ARG A 639 -5.35 7.84 -17.58
N ASP A 640 -5.81 8.04 -16.35
CA ASP A 640 -5.29 9.02 -15.40
C ASP A 640 -5.11 8.33 -14.03
N GLY A 641 -4.13 8.78 -13.24
CA GLY A 641 -3.87 8.17 -11.94
C GLY A 641 -2.55 8.55 -11.29
N THR A 642 -2.28 7.90 -10.16
CA THR A 642 -1.05 8.04 -9.37
C THR A 642 -0.48 6.65 -9.09
N ALA A 643 0.84 6.55 -9.01
CA ALA A 643 1.49 5.38 -8.44
C ALA A 643 2.62 5.80 -7.50
N GLU A 644 2.85 5.02 -6.46
CA GLU A 644 3.88 5.24 -5.46
C GLU A 644 4.60 3.91 -5.17
N LEU A 645 5.92 3.93 -5.24
CA LEU A 645 6.79 2.82 -4.82
C LEU A 645 7.61 3.28 -3.62
N CYS A 646 7.26 2.83 -2.42
CA CYS A 646 7.91 3.21 -1.16
C CYS A 646 8.84 2.09 -0.67
N VAL A 647 10.10 2.42 -0.35
CA VAL A 647 11.08 1.47 0.21
C VAL A 647 11.10 1.60 1.73
N HIS A 648 10.76 0.53 2.44
CA HIS A 648 10.73 0.51 3.92
C HIS A 648 12.06 0.03 4.51
N HIS A 649 12.77 -0.86 3.81
CA HIS A 649 14.07 -1.37 4.23
C HIS A 649 14.94 -1.77 3.04
N GLY A 650 16.25 -1.62 3.20
CA GLY A 650 17.23 -1.96 2.18
C GLY A 650 17.45 -0.85 1.16
N GLU A 651 18.01 -1.23 0.01
CA GLU A 651 18.40 -0.34 -1.08
C GLU A 651 17.91 -0.91 -2.43
N LEU A 652 17.14 -0.12 -3.17
CA LEU A 652 16.54 -0.52 -4.44
C LEU A 652 17.13 0.29 -5.60
N SER A 653 17.96 -0.35 -6.42
CA SER A 653 18.50 0.24 -7.65
C SER A 653 17.63 -0.06 -8.86
N LEU A 654 17.07 0.97 -9.53
CA LEU A 654 16.18 0.80 -10.67
C LEU A 654 16.76 1.37 -11.97
N SER A 655 16.83 0.57 -13.03
CA SER A 655 17.08 1.04 -14.40
C SER A 655 15.79 1.40 -15.14
N GLN A 656 14.68 0.79 -14.74
CA GLN A 656 13.38 1.00 -15.36
C GLN A 656 12.27 0.70 -14.36
N PHE A 657 11.18 1.45 -14.44
CA PHE A 657 9.96 1.22 -13.68
C PHE A 657 8.77 1.09 -14.63
N THR A 658 7.96 0.02 -14.51
CA THR A 658 6.78 -0.18 -15.37
C THR A 658 5.50 -0.35 -14.57
N LEU A 659 4.39 0.12 -15.13
CA LEU A 659 3.08 0.16 -14.47
C LEU A 659 2.00 -0.25 -15.46
N LYS A 660 0.95 -0.95 -14.98
CA LYS A 660 -0.28 -1.14 -15.76
C LYS A 660 -1.03 0.18 -15.84
N SER A 661 -0.98 0.81 -17.01
CA SER A 661 -1.56 2.12 -17.27
C SER A 661 -1.80 2.32 -18.75
N ARG A 662 -2.90 3.02 -19.08
CA ARG A 662 -3.24 3.49 -20.43
C ARG A 662 -2.97 4.99 -20.61
N ALA A 663 -2.35 5.64 -19.63
CA ALA A 663 -1.93 7.04 -19.74
C ALA A 663 -0.94 7.22 -20.89
N SER A 664 -1.06 8.33 -21.63
CA SER A 664 -0.15 8.64 -22.75
C SER A 664 1.22 9.12 -22.28
N SER A 665 1.30 9.61 -21.04
CA SER A 665 2.48 10.23 -20.46
C SER A 665 2.46 10.12 -18.94
N ALA A 666 3.63 10.27 -18.34
CA ALA A 666 3.79 10.29 -16.90
C ALA A 666 4.96 11.16 -16.45
N LEU A 667 4.87 11.61 -15.21
CA LEU A 667 5.91 12.35 -14.52
C LEU A 667 6.36 11.53 -13.30
N ALA A 668 7.65 11.19 -13.24
CA ALA A 668 8.23 10.43 -12.13
C ALA A 668 9.12 11.32 -11.26
N ARG A 669 9.02 11.19 -9.94
CA ARG A 669 9.77 11.97 -8.94
C ARG A 669 10.17 11.09 -7.77
N MET A 670 11.39 11.27 -7.28
CA MET A 670 11.79 10.71 -5.99
C MET A 670 11.39 11.67 -4.87
N ALA A 671 10.92 11.13 -3.75
CA ALA A 671 10.68 11.86 -2.52
C ALA A 671 11.49 11.24 -1.37
N GLY A 672 12.03 12.08 -0.48
CA GLY A 672 12.80 11.65 0.69
C GLY A 672 14.32 11.91 0.63
N GLY A 673 14.80 12.56 -0.44
CA GLY A 673 16.20 12.94 -0.68
C GLY A 673 16.34 14.22 -1.52
N SER A 674 17.43 14.42 -2.27
CA SER A 674 17.49 15.50 -3.28
C SER A 674 16.43 15.25 -4.35
N ASP A 675 15.29 15.95 -4.26
CA ASP A 675 14.10 15.73 -5.09
C ASP A 675 14.36 16.16 -6.55
N GLU A 676 15.09 15.33 -7.31
CA GLU A 676 15.30 15.53 -8.73
C GLU A 676 14.10 15.01 -9.54
N LEU A 677 13.69 15.80 -10.53
CA LEU A 677 12.77 15.36 -11.57
C LEU A 677 13.49 14.35 -12.47
N LEU A 678 13.08 13.09 -12.45
CA LEU A 678 13.78 12.01 -13.13
C LEU A 678 12.89 11.47 -14.26
N VAL A 679 12.90 12.15 -15.41
CA VAL A 679 12.28 11.62 -16.63
C VAL A 679 13.25 11.69 -17.80
N THR A 680 13.81 10.53 -18.17
CA THR A 680 14.67 10.38 -19.35
C THR A 680 13.87 9.97 -20.58
N THR A 681 12.94 9.01 -20.47
CA THR A 681 12.02 8.62 -21.55
C THR A 681 10.82 7.86 -20.98
N VAL A 682 9.61 8.20 -21.44
CA VAL A 682 8.38 7.45 -21.18
C VAL A 682 7.96 6.74 -22.46
N ALA A 683 7.68 5.45 -22.38
CA ALA A 683 7.12 4.66 -23.47
C ALA A 683 5.80 4.02 -23.04
N GLN A 684 4.81 4.07 -23.91
CA GLN A 684 3.51 3.45 -23.71
C GLN A 684 3.33 2.28 -24.70
N ASP A 685 2.96 1.12 -24.17
CA ASP A 685 2.27 0.06 -24.92
C ASP A 685 0.81 0.00 -24.43
N ALA A 686 -0.12 -0.57 -25.20
CA ALA A 686 -1.57 -0.41 -25.08
C ALA A 686 -2.17 -0.48 -23.65
N GLU A 687 -1.52 -1.19 -22.70
CA GLU A 687 -1.90 -1.24 -21.28
C GLU A 687 -0.71 -1.11 -20.29
N GLN A 688 0.47 -0.69 -20.76
CA GLN A 688 1.66 -0.58 -19.93
C GLN A 688 2.40 0.73 -20.18
N LEU A 689 2.69 1.43 -19.10
CA LEU A 689 3.54 2.60 -19.06
C LEU A 689 4.93 2.20 -18.56
N SER A 690 5.97 2.58 -19.28
CA SER A 690 7.37 2.30 -18.94
C SER A 690 8.17 3.59 -18.78
N ILE A 691 8.77 3.76 -17.60
CA ILE A 691 9.63 4.89 -17.24
C ILE A 691 11.06 4.35 -17.22
N THR A 692 11.92 4.87 -18.10
CA THR A 692 13.32 4.44 -18.18
C THR A 692 14.23 5.51 -17.63
N PHE A 693 15.09 5.13 -16.68
CA PHE A 693 16.11 6.00 -16.09
C PHE A 693 17.37 6.01 -16.96
N ASP A 694 18.29 6.94 -16.73
CA ASP A 694 19.53 7.01 -17.50
C ASP A 694 20.42 5.76 -17.28
N SER A 695 21.60 5.71 -17.92
CA SER A 695 22.49 4.55 -17.85
C SER A 695 22.96 4.18 -16.43
N CYS A 696 22.83 5.09 -15.45
CA CYS A 696 23.21 4.85 -14.06
C CYS A 696 22.03 4.35 -13.22
N GLY A 697 20.80 4.52 -13.69
CA GLY A 697 19.59 4.21 -12.94
C GLY A 697 19.36 5.14 -11.75
N ILE A 698 18.39 4.80 -10.91
CA ILE A 698 18.09 5.49 -9.65
C ILE A 698 18.34 4.56 -8.46
N LEU A 699 18.56 5.12 -7.28
CA LEU A 699 18.72 4.39 -6.02
C LEU A 699 17.71 4.92 -5.01
N LEU A 700 16.77 4.08 -4.59
CA LEU A 700 15.84 4.35 -3.49
C LEU A 700 16.36 3.67 -2.22
N LYS A 701 16.53 4.43 -1.14
CA LYS A 701 16.91 3.92 0.18
C LYS A 701 15.69 3.76 1.08
N ALA A 702 15.87 3.08 2.21
CA ALA A 702 14.86 3.00 3.26
C ALA A 702 14.33 4.41 3.65
N GLY A 703 13.01 4.60 3.55
CA GLY A 703 12.31 5.85 3.78
C GLY A 703 12.06 6.71 2.54
N GLU A 704 12.64 6.35 1.38
CA GLU A 704 12.43 7.08 0.12
C GLU A 704 11.34 6.41 -0.73
N SER A 705 10.71 7.21 -1.60
CA SER A 705 9.64 6.76 -2.50
C SER A 705 9.81 7.31 -3.91
N LEU A 706 9.31 6.57 -4.90
CA LEU A 706 9.14 7.01 -6.28
C LEU A 706 7.65 7.27 -6.54
N HIS A 707 7.29 8.52 -6.79
CA HIS A 707 5.94 8.95 -7.14
C HIS A 707 5.81 9.13 -8.65
N VAL A 708 4.71 8.64 -9.23
CA VAL A 708 4.39 8.73 -10.64
C VAL A 708 3.02 9.35 -10.82
N LEU A 709 2.94 10.51 -11.45
CA LEU A 709 1.70 11.14 -11.90
C LEU A 709 1.40 10.73 -13.34
N GLN A 710 0.19 10.26 -13.60
CA GLN A 710 -0.25 9.76 -14.90
C GLN A 710 -1.35 10.69 -15.45
N GLY A 711 -1.20 11.17 -16.69
CA GLY A 711 -2.33 11.71 -17.48
C GLY A 711 -2.52 13.23 -17.62
N ALA A 712 -2.07 14.09 -16.70
CA ALA A 712 -2.26 15.55 -16.83
C ALA A 712 -1.03 16.31 -17.37
N THR A 713 -0.67 16.06 -18.63
CA THR A 713 0.50 16.69 -19.27
C THR A 713 0.10 17.64 -20.40
N GLN A 714 1.09 18.33 -21.00
CA GLN A 714 0.91 19.12 -22.22
C GLN A 714 0.13 18.36 -23.31
N GLU A 715 0.26 17.03 -23.39
CA GLU A 715 -0.44 16.20 -24.37
C GLU A 715 -1.95 16.14 -24.13
N TRP A 716 -2.39 16.06 -22.87
CA TRP A 716 -3.81 16.13 -22.52
C TRP A 716 -4.42 17.46 -22.98
N PHE A 717 -3.74 18.57 -22.69
CA PHE A 717 -4.19 19.89 -23.11
C PHE A 717 -4.20 20.02 -24.64
N ASN A 718 -3.18 19.49 -25.33
CA ASN A 718 -3.13 19.45 -26.79
C ASN A 718 -4.29 18.64 -27.40
N GLY A 719 -4.74 17.58 -26.73
CA GLY A 719 -5.89 16.78 -27.16
C GLY A 719 -7.22 17.52 -27.09
N LEU A 720 -7.41 18.39 -26.09
CA LEU A 720 -8.64 19.18 -25.91
C LEU A 720 -8.66 20.47 -26.72
N TRP A 721 -7.49 21.05 -27.00
CA TRP A 721 -7.37 22.36 -27.64
C TRP A 721 -8.17 22.49 -28.97
N PRO A 722 -8.18 21.50 -29.88
CA PRO A 722 -9.00 21.57 -31.09
C PRO A 722 -10.51 21.70 -30.82
N ALA A 723 -11.02 21.07 -29.75
CA ALA A 723 -12.43 21.16 -29.39
C ALA A 723 -12.76 22.55 -28.82
N VAL A 724 -11.88 23.12 -27.99
CA VAL A 724 -12.02 24.49 -27.48
C VAL A 724 -12.05 25.50 -28.63
N LYS A 725 -11.10 25.41 -29.57
CA LYS A 725 -11.07 26.26 -30.77
C LYS A 725 -12.37 26.16 -31.58
N LYS A 726 -12.92 24.96 -31.73
CA LYS A 726 -14.19 24.74 -32.45
C LYS A 726 -15.37 25.42 -31.75
N ILE A 727 -15.43 25.37 -30.41
CA ILE A 727 -16.47 26.06 -29.64
C ILE A 727 -16.32 27.57 -29.80
N MET A 728 -15.12 28.12 -29.63
CA MET A 728 -14.88 29.55 -29.75
C MET A 728 -15.18 30.07 -31.16
N ALA A 729 -14.79 29.34 -32.20
CA ALA A 729 -15.12 29.66 -33.58
C ALA A 729 -16.65 29.73 -33.79
N ARG A 730 -17.41 28.74 -33.30
CA ARG A 730 -18.88 28.76 -33.39
C ARG A 730 -19.47 30.02 -32.75
N TRP A 731 -19.00 30.39 -31.57
CA TRP A 731 -19.51 31.59 -30.88
C TRP A 731 -19.14 32.87 -31.63
N MET A 732 -17.89 32.99 -32.11
CA MET A 732 -17.39 34.18 -32.79
C MET A 732 -17.93 34.38 -34.21
N GLU A 733 -18.27 33.29 -34.90
CA GLU A 733 -18.70 33.31 -36.31
C GLU A 733 -20.22 33.17 -36.48
N GLU A 734 -20.90 32.38 -35.65
CA GLU A 734 -22.34 32.10 -35.80
C GLU A 734 -23.23 32.92 -34.86
N LEU A 735 -22.77 33.20 -33.63
CA LEU A 735 -23.60 33.84 -32.59
C LEU A 735 -23.29 35.32 -32.40
N ASP A 736 -22.01 35.68 -32.51
CA ASP A 736 -21.50 37.04 -32.48
C ASP A 736 -21.49 37.64 -33.89
N SER A 737 -22.12 38.79 -34.07
CA SER A 737 -22.15 39.52 -35.36
C SER A 737 -20.84 40.22 -35.73
N GLY A 738 -19.75 39.95 -35.00
CA GLY A 738 -18.42 40.53 -35.18
C GLY A 738 -18.14 41.75 -34.29
N ASP A 739 -19.12 42.17 -33.48
CA ASP A 739 -19.03 43.30 -32.58
C ASP A 739 -18.88 42.90 -31.10
N GLY A 740 -18.75 41.60 -30.84
CA GLY A 740 -18.58 41.04 -29.51
C GLY A 740 -19.88 40.86 -28.73
N LEU A 741 -21.04 40.96 -29.37
CA LEU A 741 -22.34 40.91 -28.70
C LEU A 741 -23.21 39.77 -29.24
N ILE A 742 -23.82 39.02 -28.31
CA ILE A 742 -24.76 37.94 -28.63
C ILE A 742 -26.18 38.50 -28.60
N ARG A 743 -26.92 38.29 -29.69
CA ARG A 743 -28.31 38.76 -29.87
C ARG A 743 -29.30 37.66 -30.17
N THR A 744 -28.78 36.58 -30.76
CA THR A 744 -29.51 35.36 -31.14
C THR A 744 -30.08 34.64 -29.91
N PRO A 745 -30.91 33.60 -30.07
CA PRO A 745 -31.46 32.86 -28.93
C PRO A 745 -30.35 32.34 -27.99
N GLN A 746 -30.50 32.59 -26.68
CA GLN A 746 -29.50 32.27 -25.64
C GLN A 746 -30.11 31.31 -24.59
N PRO A 747 -30.22 30.00 -24.90
CA PRO A 747 -30.61 29.00 -23.92
C PRO A 747 -29.64 29.00 -22.73
N ASN A 748 -30.18 28.99 -21.51
CA ASN A 748 -29.36 29.16 -20.31
C ASN A 748 -29.85 28.33 -19.11
N THR A 749 -29.11 28.42 -18.00
CA THR A 749 -29.31 27.63 -16.78
C THR A 749 -30.64 27.84 -16.08
N TYR A 750 -31.45 28.82 -16.46
CA TYR A 750 -32.80 29.03 -15.94
C TYR A 750 -33.85 28.21 -16.71
N ASP A 751 -33.44 27.24 -17.52
CA ASP A 751 -34.30 26.40 -18.37
C ASP A 751 -35.21 27.21 -19.32
N ILE A 752 -34.71 28.38 -19.73
CA ILE A 752 -35.35 29.34 -20.63
C ILE A 752 -34.33 29.82 -21.67
N CYS A 753 -34.78 30.70 -22.56
CA CYS A 753 -33.96 31.29 -23.61
C CYS A 753 -34.10 32.81 -23.57
N PHE A 754 -33.00 33.54 -23.33
CA PHE A 754 -32.99 34.99 -23.44
C PHE A 754 -32.78 35.43 -24.90
N TYR A 755 -33.27 36.62 -25.23
CA TYR A 755 -33.14 37.25 -26.55
C TYR A 755 -32.61 38.67 -26.41
N GLY A 756 -31.95 39.19 -27.45
CA GLY A 756 -31.35 40.53 -27.40
C GLY A 756 -30.07 40.60 -26.55
N VAL A 757 -29.55 41.80 -26.33
CA VAL A 757 -28.24 41.99 -25.66
C VAL A 757 -28.45 42.06 -24.14
N ASN A 758 -27.82 41.17 -23.40
CA ASN A 758 -27.81 41.15 -21.94
C ASN A 758 -26.40 40.85 -21.42
N THR A 759 -26.10 41.31 -20.21
CA THR A 759 -24.78 41.09 -19.60
C THR A 759 -24.57 39.65 -19.14
N PHE A 760 -25.61 38.91 -18.75
CA PHE A 760 -25.48 37.52 -18.28
C PHE A 760 -24.72 36.64 -19.30
N THR A 761 -25.20 36.54 -20.53
CA THR A 761 -24.55 35.71 -21.57
C THR A 761 -23.34 36.40 -22.19
N CYS A 762 -23.44 37.72 -22.49
CA CYS A 762 -22.34 38.41 -23.18
C CYS A 762 -21.10 38.54 -22.29
N CYS A 763 -21.26 38.80 -21.00
CA CYS A 763 -20.14 38.86 -20.05
C CYS A 763 -19.49 37.47 -19.91
N LEU A 764 -20.27 36.38 -19.88
CA LEU A 764 -19.72 35.03 -19.83
C LEU A 764 -18.94 34.69 -21.12
N TYR A 765 -19.44 35.09 -22.28
CA TYR A 765 -18.72 34.97 -23.56
C TYR A 765 -17.42 35.78 -23.56
N HIS A 766 -17.43 37.00 -23.02
CA HIS A 766 -16.22 37.82 -22.88
C HIS A 766 -15.20 37.19 -21.94
N CYS A 767 -15.65 36.57 -20.84
CA CYS A 767 -14.79 35.78 -19.97
C CYS A 767 -14.15 34.61 -20.73
N ALA A 768 -14.95 33.91 -21.54
CA ALA A 768 -14.46 32.79 -22.36
C ALA A 768 -13.42 33.24 -23.40
N LEU A 769 -13.59 34.43 -24.02
CA LEU A 769 -12.59 35.01 -24.91
C LEU A 769 -11.26 35.28 -24.18
N ARG A 770 -11.30 35.85 -22.96
CA ARG A 770 -10.09 36.07 -22.14
C ARG A 770 -9.43 34.77 -21.71
N ALA A 771 -10.20 33.77 -21.34
CA ALA A 771 -9.67 32.44 -21.01
C ALA A 771 -9.03 31.78 -22.25
N ALA A 772 -9.67 31.89 -23.41
CA ALA A 772 -9.15 31.36 -24.68
C ALA A 772 -7.89 32.10 -25.15
N GLU A 773 -7.78 33.41 -24.90
CA GLU A 773 -6.56 34.20 -25.11
C GLU A 773 -5.39 33.62 -24.31
N GLU A 774 -5.54 33.43 -22.99
CA GLU A 774 -4.48 32.84 -22.14
C GLU A 774 -4.12 31.41 -22.57
N MET A 775 -5.12 30.59 -22.90
CA MET A 775 -4.92 29.23 -23.41
C MET A 775 -4.16 29.23 -24.76
N ALA A 776 -4.45 30.17 -25.66
CA ALA A 776 -3.74 30.31 -26.93
C ALA A 776 -2.28 30.74 -26.73
N ILE A 777 -1.99 31.61 -25.74
CA ILE A 777 -0.62 31.97 -25.34
C ILE A 777 0.14 30.72 -24.86
N LEU A 778 -0.48 29.90 -24.02
CA LEU A 778 0.11 28.64 -23.55
C LEU A 778 0.36 27.63 -24.70
N GLN A 779 -0.50 27.64 -25.72
CA GLN A 779 -0.34 26.86 -26.95
C GLN A 779 0.62 27.50 -27.97
N LYS A 780 1.21 28.65 -27.64
CA LYS A 780 2.11 29.42 -28.52
C LYS A 780 1.45 29.85 -29.83
N GLU A 781 0.13 30.03 -29.84
CA GLU A 781 -0.68 30.54 -30.96
C GLU A 781 -0.96 32.04 -30.77
N SER A 782 0.09 32.88 -30.90
CA SER A 782 -0.01 34.33 -30.62
C SER A 782 -1.07 35.06 -31.45
N ASP A 783 -1.20 34.71 -32.74
CA ASP A 783 -2.15 35.37 -33.64
C ASP A 783 -3.60 35.13 -33.21
N LEU A 784 -3.89 33.93 -32.71
CA LEU A 784 -5.21 33.56 -32.21
C LEU A 784 -5.50 34.21 -30.85
N ALA A 785 -4.47 34.32 -29.99
CA ALA A 785 -4.57 35.08 -28.74
C ALA A 785 -4.92 36.55 -29.01
N ASP A 786 -4.25 37.19 -29.97
CA ASP A 786 -4.53 38.56 -30.38
C ASP A 786 -5.95 38.73 -30.93
N GLU A 787 -6.45 37.75 -31.69
CA GLU A 787 -7.82 37.75 -32.20
C GLU A 787 -8.86 37.71 -31.07
N TYR A 788 -8.70 36.80 -30.11
CA TYR A 788 -9.57 36.71 -28.93
C TYR A 788 -9.51 37.99 -28.09
N SER A 789 -8.30 38.52 -27.87
CA SER A 789 -8.08 39.79 -27.15
C SER A 789 -8.79 40.97 -27.83
N ALA A 790 -8.70 41.07 -29.15
CA ALA A 790 -9.34 42.13 -29.93
C ALA A 790 -10.86 42.03 -29.88
N ARG A 791 -11.42 40.81 -30.02
CA ARG A 791 -12.87 40.60 -29.92
C ARG A 791 -13.40 40.93 -28.53
N PHE A 792 -12.68 40.53 -27.49
CA PHE A 792 -13.03 40.88 -26.10
C PHE A 792 -13.05 42.39 -25.89
N LYS A 793 -11.98 43.11 -26.26
CA LYS A 793 -11.87 44.57 -26.06
C LYS A 793 -13.01 45.32 -26.76
N LEU A 794 -13.36 44.90 -27.98
CA LEU A 794 -14.49 45.46 -28.72
C LEU A 794 -15.82 45.15 -28.03
N GLY A 795 -16.04 43.88 -27.68
CA GLY A 795 -17.26 43.40 -27.04
C GLY A 795 -17.54 44.06 -25.71
N SER A 796 -16.53 44.18 -24.84
CA SER A 796 -16.63 44.81 -23.52
C SER A 796 -17.16 46.25 -23.62
N VAL A 797 -16.56 47.07 -24.48
CA VAL A 797 -16.99 48.47 -24.71
C VAL A 797 -18.41 48.53 -25.27
N ASN A 798 -18.74 47.67 -26.23
CA ASN A 798 -20.06 47.64 -26.85
C ASN A 798 -21.15 47.16 -25.87
N LEU A 799 -20.83 46.19 -25.02
CA LEU A 799 -21.75 45.65 -24.02
C LEU A 799 -22.04 46.70 -22.96
N ASP A 800 -21.00 47.37 -22.46
CA ASP A 800 -21.15 48.45 -21.49
C ASP A 800 -22.05 49.56 -22.03
N LYS A 801 -21.76 50.03 -23.24
CA LYS A 801 -22.53 51.05 -23.93
C LYS A 801 -23.99 50.65 -24.18
N ALA A 802 -24.25 49.39 -24.50
CA ALA A 802 -25.59 48.89 -24.82
C ALA A 802 -26.44 48.67 -23.56
N CYS A 803 -25.85 48.14 -22.50
CA CYS A 803 -26.58 47.68 -21.32
C CYS A 803 -26.56 48.67 -20.14
N TYR A 804 -25.62 49.62 -20.08
CA TYR A 804 -25.53 50.60 -18.97
C TYR A 804 -26.12 51.97 -19.34
N THR A 805 -27.38 52.00 -19.77
CA THR A 805 -27.99 53.23 -20.32
C THR A 805 -28.70 54.11 -19.27
N ASN A 806 -29.09 53.52 -18.14
CA ASN A 806 -29.79 54.23 -17.06
C ASN A 806 -28.83 54.92 -16.06
N GLY A 807 -27.51 54.71 -16.21
CA GLY A 807 -26.47 55.28 -15.36
C GLY A 807 -26.36 54.67 -13.95
N LYS A 808 -27.04 53.55 -13.67
CA LYS A 808 -27.12 52.93 -12.33
C LYS A 808 -26.84 51.43 -12.32
N TRP A 809 -27.41 50.64 -13.24
CA TRP A 809 -27.19 49.20 -13.34
C TRP A 809 -27.34 48.70 -14.78
N TYR A 810 -26.77 47.52 -15.07
CA TYR A 810 -26.91 46.88 -16.37
C TYR A 810 -28.32 46.33 -16.63
N THR A 811 -28.85 46.63 -17.82
CA THR A 811 -30.18 46.21 -18.30
C THR A 811 -30.08 45.38 -19.58
N GLN A 812 -31.17 44.68 -19.93
CA GLN A 812 -31.29 43.98 -21.20
C GLN A 812 -31.79 44.92 -22.31
N VAL A 813 -31.16 44.87 -23.47
CA VAL A 813 -31.70 45.41 -24.73
C VAL A 813 -32.60 44.35 -25.35
N LEU A 814 -33.91 44.60 -25.32
CA LEU A 814 -34.93 43.64 -25.79
C LEU A 814 -34.85 43.40 -27.30
N ASP A 815 -35.18 42.18 -27.71
CA ASP A 815 -35.42 41.82 -29.10
C ASP A 815 -36.92 41.95 -29.42
N PRO A 816 -37.34 42.94 -30.23
CA PRO A 816 -38.75 43.16 -30.53
C PRO A 816 -39.40 42.01 -31.31
N GLU A 817 -38.61 41.13 -31.95
CA GLU A 817 -39.15 39.95 -32.66
C GLU A 817 -39.47 38.79 -31.70
N ASN A 818 -38.93 38.80 -30.47
CA ASN A 818 -39.08 37.74 -29.47
C ASN A 818 -39.33 38.31 -28.06
N PRO A 819 -40.50 38.92 -27.79
CA PRO A 819 -40.81 39.56 -26.50
C PRO A 819 -41.25 38.52 -25.46
N LYS A 820 -40.31 37.69 -25.00
CA LYS A 820 -40.56 36.62 -24.01
C LYS A 820 -39.42 36.49 -23.01
N GLU A 821 -39.76 36.01 -21.82
CA GLU A 821 -38.82 35.70 -20.73
C GLU A 821 -37.84 36.86 -20.45
N GLU A 822 -38.38 38.07 -20.26
CA GLU A 822 -37.63 39.32 -20.27
C GLU A 822 -37.06 39.69 -18.89
N ILE A 823 -35.85 40.26 -18.89
CA ILE A 823 -35.25 41.01 -17.77
C ILE A 823 -35.58 42.51 -17.93
N ALA A 824 -35.56 43.04 -19.15
CA ALA A 824 -35.78 44.46 -19.45
C ALA A 824 -34.90 45.39 -18.58
N ASP A 825 -35.51 46.28 -17.78
CA ASP A 825 -34.82 47.22 -16.89
C ASP A 825 -34.67 46.72 -15.44
N GLY A 826 -34.92 45.42 -15.19
CA GLY A 826 -34.81 44.82 -13.86
C GLY A 826 -33.38 44.68 -13.34
N THR A 827 -33.22 44.71 -12.02
CA THR A 827 -31.98 44.33 -11.33
C THR A 827 -31.93 42.82 -11.15
N PHE A 828 -31.07 42.16 -11.93
CA PHE A 828 -30.92 40.71 -11.97
C PHE A 828 -29.62 40.30 -11.26
N ILE A 829 -29.72 39.45 -10.24
CA ILE A 829 -28.59 39.09 -9.35
C ILE A 829 -27.41 38.46 -10.12
N ASP A 830 -27.70 37.66 -11.13
CA ASP A 830 -26.74 36.84 -11.90
C ASP A 830 -26.19 37.62 -13.12
N CYS A 831 -26.56 38.88 -13.31
CA CYS A 831 -26.21 39.64 -14.53
C CYS A 831 -24.69 39.84 -14.75
N LEU A 832 -23.86 39.50 -13.77
CA LEU A 832 -22.40 39.64 -13.76
C LEU A 832 -21.67 38.29 -13.62
N LEU A 833 -22.31 37.15 -13.96
CA LEU A 833 -21.71 35.81 -13.92
C LEU A 833 -20.35 35.71 -14.61
N GLY A 834 -20.22 36.32 -15.79
CA GLY A 834 -18.94 36.36 -16.50
C GLY A 834 -17.85 37.11 -15.74
N GLN A 835 -18.22 38.19 -15.04
CA GLN A 835 -17.28 38.96 -14.22
C GLN A 835 -16.86 38.15 -12.99
N TRP A 836 -17.76 37.36 -12.41
CA TRP A 836 -17.43 36.44 -11.32
C TRP A 836 -16.41 35.40 -11.79
N TRP A 837 -16.67 34.73 -12.92
CA TRP A 837 -15.72 33.80 -13.54
C TRP A 837 -14.37 34.43 -13.85
N ALA A 838 -14.35 35.64 -14.39
CA ALA A 838 -13.10 36.35 -14.67
C ALA A 838 -12.30 36.64 -13.39
N ASN A 839 -12.97 36.88 -12.27
CA ASN A 839 -12.28 37.05 -10.99
C ASN A 839 -11.73 35.72 -10.45
N VAL A 840 -12.50 34.63 -10.52
CA VAL A 840 -12.05 33.27 -10.14
C VAL A 840 -10.82 32.86 -10.95
N LEU A 841 -10.85 33.14 -12.26
CA LEU A 841 -9.75 32.83 -13.19
C LEU A 841 -8.64 33.88 -13.23
N GLN A 842 -8.75 34.97 -12.44
CA GLN A 842 -7.78 36.07 -12.38
C GLN A 842 -7.50 36.76 -13.74
N LEU A 843 -8.52 36.85 -14.58
CA LEU A 843 -8.45 37.46 -15.92
C LEU A 843 -8.67 38.99 -15.89
N GLY A 844 -9.02 39.54 -14.73
CA GLY A 844 -9.29 40.97 -14.52
C GLY A 844 -10.73 41.39 -14.82
N ASP A 845 -10.97 42.69 -14.83
CA ASP A 845 -12.31 43.26 -15.06
C ASP A 845 -12.73 43.14 -16.54
N ILE A 846 -13.91 42.56 -16.78
CA ILE A 846 -14.56 42.50 -18.10
C ILE A 846 -15.25 43.82 -18.41
N LEU A 847 -15.89 44.41 -17.40
CA LEU A 847 -16.68 45.64 -17.50
C LEU A 847 -16.07 46.74 -16.62
N PRO A 848 -16.36 48.03 -16.86
CA PRO A 848 -15.84 49.11 -16.04
C PRO A 848 -16.17 48.93 -14.55
N LYS A 849 -15.14 48.96 -13.70
CA LYS A 849 -15.26 48.74 -12.25
C LYS A 849 -16.34 49.59 -11.57
N GLU A 850 -16.40 50.87 -11.92
CA GLU A 850 -17.39 51.84 -11.42
C GLU A 850 -18.84 51.37 -11.70
N HIS A 851 -19.09 50.83 -12.90
CA HIS A 851 -20.41 50.37 -13.33
C HIS A 851 -20.76 49.02 -12.69
N VAL A 852 -19.78 48.14 -12.50
CA VAL A 852 -19.93 46.89 -11.75
C VAL A 852 -20.33 47.18 -10.30
N MET A 853 -19.60 48.09 -9.62
CA MET A 853 -19.93 48.51 -8.25
C MET A 853 -21.33 49.09 -8.14
N SER A 854 -21.68 50.06 -9.02
CA SER A 854 -23.01 50.66 -9.03
C SER A 854 -24.11 49.62 -9.30
N THR A 855 -23.86 48.64 -10.18
CA THR A 855 -24.81 47.55 -10.44
C THR A 855 -25.04 46.69 -9.20
N LEU A 856 -23.98 46.28 -8.49
CA LEU A 856 -24.09 45.51 -7.24
C LEU A 856 -24.87 46.28 -6.18
N GLU A 857 -24.57 47.56 -5.96
CA GLU A 857 -25.31 48.40 -4.99
C GLU A 857 -26.82 48.48 -5.32
N ASN A 858 -27.16 48.59 -6.59
CA ASN A 858 -28.57 48.62 -7.03
C ASN A 858 -29.24 47.24 -6.91
N ILE A 859 -28.52 46.14 -7.14
CA ILE A 859 -29.03 44.79 -6.86
C ILE A 859 -29.31 44.65 -5.37
N TYR A 860 -28.37 44.97 -4.48
CA TYR A 860 -28.59 44.84 -3.03
C TYR A 860 -29.79 45.67 -2.58
N SER A 861 -29.80 46.97 -2.90
CA SER A 861 -30.85 47.89 -2.43
C SER A 861 -32.27 47.55 -2.91
N ARG A 862 -32.40 46.79 -4.00
CA ARG A 862 -33.71 46.49 -4.61
C ARG A 862 -34.13 45.03 -4.45
N ASN A 863 -33.18 44.11 -4.47
CA ASN A 863 -33.45 42.68 -4.42
C ASN A 863 -33.42 42.14 -2.99
N HIS A 864 -32.70 42.79 -2.06
CA HIS A 864 -32.60 42.35 -0.67
C HIS A 864 -33.91 42.59 0.08
N VAL A 865 -34.29 41.61 0.90
CA VAL A 865 -35.39 41.69 1.84
C VAL A 865 -34.99 41.10 3.18
N ASP A 866 -35.43 41.73 4.26
CA ASP A 866 -35.30 41.18 5.62
C ASP A 866 -36.26 40.00 5.87
N SER A 867 -37.28 39.84 5.02
CA SER A 867 -38.28 38.78 5.14
C SER A 867 -38.91 38.45 3.79
N PHE A 868 -38.88 37.18 3.38
CA PHE A 868 -39.59 36.73 2.18
C PHE A 868 -41.11 36.62 2.38
N ASN A 869 -41.88 36.95 1.35
CA ASN A 869 -43.31 36.70 1.29
C ASN A 869 -43.60 35.47 0.41
N PRO A 870 -44.13 34.36 0.94
CA PRO A 870 -44.49 33.18 0.15
C PRO A 870 -45.54 33.45 -0.94
N ALA A 871 -46.32 34.53 -0.84
CA ALA A 871 -47.28 34.89 -1.89
C ALA A 871 -46.59 35.44 -3.14
N ASP A 872 -45.41 36.03 -2.99
CA ASP A 872 -44.65 36.69 -4.06
C ASP A 872 -43.69 35.73 -4.77
N GLN A 873 -43.61 34.47 -4.31
CA GLN A 873 -42.69 33.46 -4.83
C GLN A 873 -43.34 32.55 -5.87
N ASN A 874 -42.72 32.46 -7.06
CA ASN A 874 -43.15 31.61 -8.16
C ASN A 874 -41.94 31.22 -9.04
N PRO A 875 -41.87 29.99 -9.60
CA PRO A 875 -42.79 28.84 -9.44
C PRO A 875 -42.73 28.13 -8.08
N ARG A 876 -41.60 28.20 -7.38
CA ARG A 876 -41.36 27.49 -6.12
C ARG A 876 -41.36 28.46 -4.95
N LYS A 877 -41.70 27.95 -3.75
CA LYS A 877 -41.89 28.73 -2.52
C LYS A 877 -41.08 28.12 -1.39
N PHE A 878 -39.81 28.49 -1.32
CA PHE A 878 -38.86 27.89 -0.38
C PHE A 878 -38.70 28.69 0.92
N PHE A 879 -39.00 29.98 0.88
CA PHE A 879 -38.69 30.92 1.96
C PHE A 879 -39.95 31.56 2.54
N ASP A 880 -39.91 31.94 3.82
CA ASP A 880 -41.01 32.61 4.51
C ASP A 880 -40.54 33.85 5.27
N GLN A 881 -41.42 34.42 6.09
CA GLN A 881 -41.19 35.72 6.74
C GLN A 881 -40.05 35.73 7.77
N ARG A 882 -39.41 34.57 8.02
CA ARG A 882 -38.24 34.47 8.90
C ARG A 882 -36.93 34.45 8.14
N ASP A 883 -36.98 34.32 6.82
CA ASP A 883 -35.80 34.20 5.98
C ASP A 883 -35.52 35.57 5.33
N ALA A 884 -34.31 36.10 5.50
CA ALA A 884 -33.78 37.25 4.77
C ALA A 884 -33.01 36.78 3.53
N GLY A 885 -32.79 37.64 2.53
CA GLY A 885 -31.96 37.30 1.37
C GLY A 885 -32.30 38.11 0.11
N LEU A 886 -31.81 37.65 -1.04
CA LEU A 886 -31.97 38.35 -2.32
C LEU A 886 -33.01 37.66 -3.23
N TYR A 887 -33.99 38.42 -3.74
CA TYR A 887 -34.79 37.98 -4.88
C TYR A 887 -33.95 37.91 -6.16
N ILE A 888 -34.23 36.96 -7.05
CA ILE A 888 -33.45 36.79 -8.29
C ILE A 888 -33.52 38.04 -9.19
N CYS A 889 -34.72 38.60 -9.43
CA CYS A 889 -34.88 39.83 -10.21
C CYS A 889 -35.97 40.76 -9.64
N ARG A 890 -35.72 42.08 -9.71
CA ARG A 890 -36.69 43.12 -9.31
C ARG A 890 -36.73 44.28 -10.29
N TRP A 891 -37.91 44.84 -10.54
CA TRP A 891 -38.10 45.94 -11.49
C TRP A 891 -38.31 47.30 -10.80
N PRO A 892 -37.87 48.43 -11.39
CA PRO A 892 -38.13 49.81 -10.95
C PRO A 892 -39.58 50.09 -10.59
N GLU A 893 -40.49 49.77 -11.52
CA GLU A 893 -41.91 50.05 -11.41
C GLU A 893 -42.72 48.75 -11.39
N SER A 894 -42.92 48.12 -12.55
CA SER A 894 -43.62 46.85 -12.70
C SER A 894 -42.79 45.89 -13.57
N PRO A 895 -42.93 44.56 -13.39
CA PRO A 895 -42.35 43.59 -14.32
C PRO A 895 -42.84 43.82 -15.77
N PRO A 896 -42.06 43.38 -16.77
CA PRO A 896 -42.52 43.34 -18.17
C PRO A 896 -43.75 42.44 -18.34
N GLU A 897 -44.33 42.44 -19.54
CA GLU A 897 -45.52 41.62 -19.84
C GLU A 897 -45.23 40.12 -19.70
N ASP A 898 -44.03 39.68 -20.08
CA ASP A 898 -43.57 38.28 -19.96
C ASP A 898 -42.21 38.23 -19.23
N PRO A 899 -42.17 38.42 -17.90
CA PRO A 899 -40.93 38.36 -17.14
C PRO A 899 -40.42 36.93 -17.09
N PHE A 900 -39.09 36.77 -17.01
CA PHE A 900 -38.54 35.44 -17.00
C PHE A 900 -39.01 34.58 -15.82
N ARG A 901 -39.29 33.30 -16.09
CA ARG A 901 -40.02 32.36 -15.22
C ARG A 901 -39.61 32.36 -13.75
N HIS A 902 -38.31 32.41 -13.50
CA HIS A 902 -37.72 32.24 -12.16
C HIS A 902 -37.44 33.56 -11.42
N SER A 903 -37.76 34.71 -12.04
CA SER A 903 -37.46 36.04 -11.50
C SER A 903 -37.94 36.29 -10.07
N SER A 904 -39.05 35.67 -9.67
CA SER A 904 -39.72 35.88 -8.39
C SER A 904 -39.56 34.75 -7.38
N GLU A 905 -38.82 33.68 -7.70
CA GLU A 905 -38.83 32.42 -6.94
C GLU A 905 -38.31 32.50 -5.49
N GLY A 906 -37.65 33.60 -5.13
CA GLY A 906 -37.01 33.81 -3.83
C GLY A 906 -35.50 33.89 -4.00
N ALA A 907 -34.75 33.29 -3.08
CA ALA A 907 -33.28 33.24 -3.09
C ALA A 907 -32.76 31.91 -3.67
N TRP A 908 -31.71 31.98 -4.49
CA TRP A 908 -30.90 30.82 -4.86
C TRP A 908 -29.51 30.95 -4.22
N THR A 909 -29.17 29.99 -3.36
CA THR A 909 -27.98 30.06 -2.49
C THR A 909 -26.69 30.25 -3.29
N GLY A 910 -26.53 29.55 -4.43
CA GLY A 910 -25.37 29.71 -5.29
C GLY A 910 -25.23 31.10 -5.90
N LEU A 911 -26.35 31.77 -6.24
CA LEU A 911 -26.33 33.15 -6.74
C LEU A 911 -25.99 34.16 -5.64
N GLU A 912 -26.44 33.91 -4.41
CA GLU A 912 -26.09 34.77 -3.27
C GLU A 912 -24.59 34.65 -2.93
N TYR A 913 -24.01 33.45 -3.02
CA TYR A 913 -22.57 33.26 -2.87
C TYR A 913 -21.78 33.96 -3.97
N GLU A 914 -22.19 33.81 -5.23
CA GLU A 914 -21.59 34.52 -6.36
C GLU A 914 -21.63 36.05 -6.15
N TYR A 915 -22.80 36.58 -5.81
CA TYR A 915 -23.03 38.00 -5.55
C TYR A 915 -22.15 38.53 -4.40
N ALA A 916 -22.08 37.80 -3.29
CA ALA A 916 -21.27 38.17 -2.15
C ALA A 916 -19.77 38.12 -2.48
N GLN A 917 -19.31 37.17 -3.31
CA GLN A 917 -17.93 37.12 -3.79
C GLN A 917 -17.59 38.27 -4.74
N LEU A 918 -18.52 38.67 -5.62
CA LEU A 918 -18.40 39.87 -6.45
C LEU A 918 -18.27 41.13 -5.57
N CYS A 919 -19.12 41.27 -4.55
CA CYS A 919 -19.04 42.36 -3.58
C CYS A 919 -17.68 42.38 -2.88
N LEU A 920 -17.20 41.22 -2.44
CA LEU A 920 -15.91 41.08 -1.77
C LEU A 920 -14.76 41.50 -2.69
N ASN A 921 -14.79 41.10 -3.96
CA ASN A 921 -13.79 41.52 -4.96
C ASN A 921 -13.79 43.06 -5.19
N GLN A 922 -14.96 43.69 -5.10
CA GLN A 922 -15.12 45.15 -5.21
C GLN A 922 -14.91 45.90 -3.89
N SER A 923 -14.38 45.26 -2.86
CA SER A 923 -14.16 45.84 -1.51
C SER A 923 -15.45 46.28 -0.78
N MET A 924 -16.61 45.74 -1.19
CA MET A 924 -17.91 45.93 -0.51
C MET A 924 -18.09 44.88 0.60
N VAL A 925 -17.14 44.85 1.54
CA VAL A 925 -16.99 43.77 2.55
C VAL A 925 -18.23 43.64 3.44
N SER A 926 -18.81 44.76 3.89
CA SER A 926 -20.01 44.74 4.75
C SER A 926 -21.21 44.11 4.04
N THR A 927 -21.44 44.49 2.77
CA THR A 927 -22.51 43.93 1.94
C THR A 927 -22.29 42.43 1.70
N ALA A 928 -21.05 42.03 1.39
CA ALA A 928 -20.70 40.62 1.19
C ALA A 928 -20.99 39.78 2.44
N LEU A 929 -20.57 40.24 3.61
CA LEU A 929 -20.79 39.54 4.88
C LEU A 929 -22.27 39.52 5.29
N SER A 930 -23.03 40.57 4.98
CA SER A 930 -24.47 40.60 5.23
C SER A 930 -25.18 39.53 4.42
N VAL A 931 -24.94 39.48 3.10
CA VAL A 931 -25.55 38.47 2.22
C VAL A 931 -25.14 37.06 2.65
N LEU A 932 -23.85 36.84 2.96
CA LEU A 932 -23.38 35.54 3.44
C LEU A 932 -24.07 35.11 4.75
N THR A 933 -24.31 36.06 5.65
CA THR A 933 -25.04 35.82 6.91
C THR A 933 -26.48 35.41 6.61
N ASP A 934 -27.19 36.20 5.78
CA ASP A 934 -28.57 35.91 5.38
C ASP A 934 -28.69 34.54 4.72
N THR A 935 -27.74 34.19 3.83
CA THR A 935 -27.67 32.89 3.17
C THR A 935 -27.51 31.75 4.18
N ARG A 936 -26.61 31.89 5.16
CA ARG A 936 -26.32 30.81 6.14
C ARG A 936 -27.39 30.67 7.22
N GLU A 937 -28.03 31.75 7.65
CA GLU A 937 -29.08 31.70 8.69
C GLU A 937 -30.33 30.91 8.23
N LYS A 938 -30.57 30.80 6.92
CA LYS A 938 -31.63 29.94 6.36
C LYS A 938 -31.46 28.45 6.68
N TYR A 939 -30.22 28.02 6.98
CA TYR A 939 -29.79 26.62 7.13
C TYR A 939 -29.11 26.36 8.48
N ASP A 940 -29.56 27.02 9.54
CA ASP A 940 -29.02 26.88 10.91
C ASP A 940 -29.27 25.51 11.59
N GLY A 941 -29.96 24.58 10.92
CA GLY A 941 -30.32 23.26 11.45
C GLY A 941 -31.62 23.23 12.27
N THR A 942 -32.25 24.37 12.54
CA THR A 942 -33.55 24.40 13.24
C THR A 942 -34.71 24.08 12.31
N ARG A 943 -34.57 24.45 11.02
CA ARG A 943 -35.63 24.31 10.00
C ARG A 943 -35.16 23.61 8.72
N ARG A 944 -33.93 23.90 8.30
CA ARG A 944 -33.31 23.34 7.10
C ARG A 944 -31.95 22.79 7.47
N SER A 945 -31.57 21.69 6.82
CA SER A 945 -30.29 21.05 7.11
C SER A 945 -29.14 22.00 6.76
N PRO A 946 -28.12 22.13 7.63
CA PRO A 946 -26.92 22.93 7.34
C PRO A 946 -26.13 22.43 6.13
N TRP A 947 -26.41 21.19 5.70
CA TRP A 947 -25.75 20.44 4.63
C TRP A 947 -26.62 20.28 3.37
N ASN A 948 -27.75 20.98 3.30
CA ASN A 948 -28.67 20.92 2.16
C ASN A 948 -29.16 22.32 1.78
N GLU A 949 -28.39 22.99 0.94
CA GLU A 949 -28.75 24.30 0.38
C GLU A 949 -29.66 24.10 -0.85
N ILE A 950 -30.87 24.65 -0.77
CA ILE A 950 -31.95 24.40 -1.73
C ILE A 950 -31.93 25.41 -2.89
N GLU A 951 -32.16 24.93 -4.11
CA GLU A 951 -32.42 25.72 -5.33
C GLU A 951 -33.49 25.01 -6.20
N CYS A 952 -33.09 24.21 -7.20
CA CYS A 952 -34.00 23.39 -8.02
C CYS A 952 -34.51 22.12 -7.33
N GLY A 953 -33.93 21.78 -6.20
CA GLY A 953 -34.30 20.69 -5.31
C GLY A 953 -33.36 20.68 -4.10
N ASP A 954 -33.34 19.55 -3.41
CA ASP A 954 -32.36 19.28 -2.35
C ASP A 954 -30.99 18.90 -2.97
N HIS A 955 -29.90 19.25 -2.28
CA HIS A 955 -28.51 18.97 -2.64
C HIS A 955 -28.09 19.49 -4.02
N TYR A 956 -28.46 20.74 -4.33
CA TYR A 956 -28.08 21.36 -5.59
C TYR A 956 -26.56 21.63 -5.63
N VAL A 957 -25.96 21.60 -6.82
CA VAL A 957 -24.49 21.68 -6.97
C VAL A 957 -23.96 23.12 -6.94
N ARG A 958 -24.74 24.10 -7.40
CA ARG A 958 -24.32 25.52 -7.51
C ARG A 958 -23.81 26.12 -6.19
N PRO A 959 -24.38 25.81 -5.02
CA PRO A 959 -23.85 26.29 -3.74
C PRO A 959 -22.42 25.85 -3.41
N MET A 960 -21.85 24.84 -4.10
CA MET A 960 -20.42 24.51 -4.00
C MET A 960 -19.50 25.68 -4.43
N ALA A 961 -20.04 26.68 -5.14
CA ALA A 961 -19.35 27.95 -5.39
C ALA A 961 -18.95 28.67 -4.09
N ALA A 962 -19.51 28.32 -2.92
CA ALA A 962 -19.04 28.85 -1.63
C ALA A 962 -17.54 28.61 -1.39
N PHE A 963 -16.94 27.57 -1.98
CA PHE A 963 -15.54 27.25 -1.71
C PHE A 963 -14.56 28.33 -2.20
N THR A 964 -14.90 29.05 -3.26
CA THR A 964 -14.06 30.16 -3.77
C THR A 964 -14.00 31.34 -2.81
N PHE A 965 -14.84 31.42 -1.75
CA PHE A 965 -14.69 32.45 -0.72
C PHE A 965 -13.32 32.45 -0.07
N PHE A 966 -12.66 31.30 0.09
CA PHE A 966 -11.31 31.26 0.65
C PHE A 966 -10.33 32.06 -0.22
N GLU A 967 -10.44 31.91 -1.55
CA GLU A 967 -9.61 32.64 -2.53
C GLU A 967 -9.96 34.13 -2.54
N PHE A 968 -11.24 34.49 -2.57
CA PHE A 968 -11.67 35.89 -2.55
C PHE A 968 -11.37 36.60 -1.23
N ALA A 969 -11.51 35.94 -0.08
CA ALA A 969 -11.22 36.52 1.23
C ALA A 969 -9.72 36.75 1.44
N SER A 970 -8.90 35.78 1.02
CA SER A 970 -7.43 35.87 1.11
C SER A 970 -6.81 36.73 0.02
N GLY A 971 -7.54 37.03 -1.06
CA GLY A 971 -6.95 37.63 -2.25
C GLY A 971 -5.91 36.74 -2.89
N GLN A 972 -6.12 35.42 -2.83
CA GLN A 972 -5.22 34.45 -3.41
C GLN A 972 -5.12 34.65 -4.93
N THR A 973 -3.90 34.74 -5.43
CA THR A 973 -3.59 34.74 -6.86
C THR A 973 -2.59 33.65 -7.16
N TRP A 974 -2.66 33.04 -8.33
CA TRP A 974 -1.70 32.02 -8.74
C TRP A 974 -1.46 32.04 -10.24
N LYS A 975 -0.24 31.71 -10.65
CA LYS A 975 0.13 31.59 -12.06
C LYS A 975 1.07 30.41 -12.27
N LEU A 976 0.75 29.57 -13.24
CA LEU A 976 1.60 28.48 -13.68
C LEU A 976 2.75 29.03 -14.53
N SER A 977 3.96 28.50 -14.32
CA SER A 977 5.13 28.90 -15.12
C SER A 977 5.04 28.33 -16.55
N GLU A 978 4.78 27.03 -16.66
CA GLU A 978 4.60 26.30 -17.92
C GLU A 978 3.61 25.14 -17.74
N VAL A 979 2.88 24.75 -18.79
CA VAL A 979 1.92 23.64 -18.73
C VAL A 979 2.64 22.32 -18.39
N GLY A 980 2.21 21.65 -17.33
CA GLY A 980 2.81 20.40 -16.86
C GLY A 980 3.98 20.57 -15.87
N ASP A 981 4.42 21.79 -15.60
CA ASP A 981 5.37 22.08 -14.51
C ASP A 981 4.61 22.61 -13.28
N PRO A 982 4.65 21.94 -12.11
CA PRO A 982 3.98 22.41 -10.90
C PRO A 982 4.62 23.64 -10.25
N LEU A 983 5.64 24.25 -10.87
CA LEU A 983 6.20 25.52 -10.43
C LEU A 983 5.19 26.66 -10.64
N ILE A 984 4.73 27.25 -9.53
CA ILE A 984 3.77 28.35 -9.54
C ILE A 984 4.33 29.62 -8.89
N SER A 985 3.79 30.77 -9.31
CA SER A 985 3.82 32.00 -8.51
C SER A 985 2.53 32.07 -7.70
N LEU A 986 2.61 32.38 -6.42
CA LEU A 986 1.46 32.51 -5.51
C LEU A 986 1.43 33.92 -4.92
N GLY A 987 0.25 34.46 -4.67
CA GLY A 987 0.12 35.76 -4.03
C GLY A 987 -1.09 35.86 -3.12
N PHE A 988 -1.03 36.79 -2.17
CA PHE A 988 -2.08 37.04 -1.20
C PHE A 988 -2.30 38.54 -1.01
N ALA A 989 -3.58 38.93 -1.00
CA ALA A 989 -4.04 40.29 -0.78
C ALA A 989 -5.33 40.28 0.05
N PRO A 990 -5.27 39.91 1.35
CA PRO A 990 -6.46 39.69 2.15
C PRO A 990 -7.43 40.86 2.12
N ARG A 991 -8.70 40.56 1.84
CA ARG A 991 -9.80 41.53 1.73
C ARG A 991 -10.60 41.65 3.02
N ILE A 992 -10.49 40.65 3.89
CA ILE A 992 -11.08 40.63 5.24
C ILE A 992 -9.92 40.69 6.24
N ASN A 993 -10.00 41.61 7.20
CA ASN A 993 -8.96 41.84 8.21
C ASN A 993 -7.53 41.92 7.63
N PRO A 994 -7.25 42.84 6.69
CA PRO A 994 -5.98 42.89 5.97
C PRO A 994 -4.74 43.02 6.86
N SER A 995 -4.85 43.54 8.08
CA SER A 995 -3.73 43.65 9.03
C SER A 995 -3.59 42.46 9.97
N ASP A 996 -4.55 41.53 10.04
CA ASP A 996 -4.55 40.34 10.90
C ASP A 996 -5.44 39.25 10.26
N PHE A 997 -4.87 38.52 9.30
CA PHE A 997 -5.59 37.53 8.50
C PHE A 997 -5.03 36.12 8.71
N CYS A 998 -5.91 35.13 8.67
CA CYS A 998 -5.59 33.72 8.72
C CYS A 998 -6.63 32.98 7.87
N GLY A 999 -6.19 32.28 6.82
CA GLY A 999 -7.10 31.66 5.85
C GLY A 999 -6.52 30.42 5.19
N PHE A 1000 -7.42 29.56 4.72
CA PHE A 1000 -7.10 28.37 3.93
C PHE A 1000 -6.63 28.77 2.52
N PHE A 1001 -5.65 28.02 1.98
CA PHE A 1001 -5.30 28.08 0.56
C PHE A 1001 -5.22 26.66 -0.02
N ILE A 1002 -5.48 26.53 -1.32
CA ILE A 1002 -5.33 25.30 -2.08
C ILE A 1002 -4.71 25.59 -3.45
N THR A 1003 -3.93 24.64 -3.96
CA THR A 1003 -3.40 24.57 -5.32
C THR A 1003 -3.65 23.16 -5.88
N ALA A 1004 -3.25 22.90 -7.12
CA ALA A 1004 -3.36 21.57 -7.71
C ALA A 1004 -2.52 20.49 -7.00
N THR A 1005 -1.46 20.89 -6.28
CA THR A 1005 -0.47 19.96 -5.70
C THR A 1005 -0.34 20.05 -4.19
N ALA A 1006 -0.92 21.06 -3.54
CA ALA A 1006 -0.84 21.26 -2.10
C ALA A 1006 -2.03 22.05 -1.53
N TRP A 1007 -2.26 21.90 -0.23
CA TRP A 1007 -3.14 22.80 0.53
C TRP A 1007 -2.57 23.11 1.91
N GLY A 1008 -3.02 24.22 2.47
CA GLY A 1008 -2.42 24.75 3.67
C GLY A 1008 -3.12 25.97 4.25
N GLN A 1009 -2.38 26.75 5.02
CA GLN A 1009 -2.85 27.97 5.65
C GLN A 1009 -1.91 29.14 5.38
N PHE A 1010 -2.48 30.28 5.02
CA PHE A 1010 -1.77 31.55 4.92
C PHE A 1010 -2.17 32.44 6.09
N LYS A 1011 -1.19 33.08 6.72
CA LYS A 1011 -1.38 34.02 7.82
C LYS A 1011 -0.60 35.30 7.57
N GLN A 1012 -1.14 36.43 8.01
CA GLN A 1012 -0.37 37.67 8.09
C GLN A 1012 -0.82 38.54 9.26
N LYS A 1013 0.11 39.34 9.78
CA LYS A 1013 -0.12 40.27 10.88
C LYS A 1013 0.79 41.48 10.78
N GLY A 1014 0.26 42.70 10.88
CA GLY A 1014 1.05 43.92 10.77
C GLY A 1014 0.22 45.19 10.97
N ASP A 1015 0.77 46.32 10.54
CA ASP A 1015 0.05 47.58 10.45
C ASP A 1015 -0.89 47.63 9.21
N GLU A 1016 -1.72 48.68 9.10
CA GLU A 1016 -2.77 48.79 8.07
C GLU A 1016 -2.23 48.69 6.63
N GLU A 1017 -0.99 49.14 6.39
CA GLU A 1017 -0.33 49.10 5.08
C GLU A 1017 0.68 47.95 4.94
N MET A 1018 0.79 47.07 5.95
CA MET A 1018 1.80 46.00 6.04
C MET A 1018 3.23 46.49 5.78
N ARG A 1019 3.57 47.69 6.26
CA ARG A 1019 4.94 48.27 6.25
C ARG A 1019 5.84 47.60 7.28
N ASP A 1020 5.25 47.18 8.39
CA ASP A 1020 5.89 46.40 9.44
C ASP A 1020 4.96 45.25 9.84
N GLY A 1021 5.45 44.01 9.73
CA GLY A 1021 4.61 42.84 9.97
C GLY A 1021 5.25 41.52 9.57
N THR A 1022 4.45 40.47 9.66
CA THR A 1022 4.84 39.10 9.33
C THR A 1022 3.81 38.46 8.42
N ALA A 1023 4.26 37.62 7.49
CA ALA A 1023 3.42 36.68 6.75
C ALA A 1023 3.97 35.25 6.90
N GLU A 1024 3.09 34.27 6.89
CA GLU A 1024 3.41 32.85 7.03
C GLU A 1024 2.60 32.04 6.01
N LEU A 1025 3.26 31.18 5.24
CA LEU A 1025 2.62 30.21 4.34
C LEU A 1025 2.96 28.80 4.82
N CYS A 1026 1.99 28.10 5.40
CA CYS A 1026 2.14 26.74 5.93
C CYS A 1026 1.57 25.71 4.96
N VAL A 1027 2.36 24.72 4.54
CA VAL A 1027 1.87 23.58 3.77
C VAL A 1027 1.45 22.47 4.73
N HIS A 1028 0.18 22.09 4.73
CA HIS A 1028 -0.32 21.01 5.59
C HIS A 1028 -0.30 19.66 4.88
N HIS A 1029 -0.48 19.64 3.56
CA HIS A 1029 -0.48 18.42 2.77
C HIS A 1029 -0.07 18.72 1.32
N GLY A 1030 0.54 17.73 0.66
CA GLY A 1030 1.04 17.84 -0.70
C GLY A 1030 2.39 18.57 -0.79
N GLU A 1031 2.74 18.98 -2.01
CA GLU A 1031 4.00 19.65 -2.35
C GLU A 1031 3.73 20.96 -3.09
N LEU A 1032 4.28 22.07 -2.59
CA LEU A 1032 4.15 23.38 -3.22
C LEU A 1032 5.52 23.83 -3.74
N ARG A 1033 5.65 23.96 -5.07
CA ARG A 1033 6.85 24.51 -5.69
C ARG A 1033 6.60 25.97 -6.08
N LEU A 1034 7.31 26.89 -5.44
CA LEU A 1034 7.04 28.32 -5.49
C LEU A 1034 8.19 29.08 -6.16
N SER A 1035 7.92 29.73 -7.29
CA SER A 1035 8.87 30.63 -7.96
C SER A 1035 8.84 32.05 -7.40
N GLN A 1036 7.68 32.48 -6.92
CA GLN A 1036 7.48 33.83 -6.41
C GLN A 1036 6.34 33.85 -5.38
N LEU A 1037 6.52 34.59 -4.29
CA LEU A 1037 5.44 34.98 -3.38
C LEU A 1037 5.15 36.47 -3.50
N THR A 1038 3.91 36.86 -3.83
CA THR A 1038 3.49 38.27 -3.86
C THR A 1038 2.55 38.60 -2.71
N LEU A 1039 2.84 39.68 -1.98
CA LEU A 1039 2.05 40.16 -0.85
C LEU A 1039 1.56 41.58 -1.11
N LYS A 1040 0.32 41.90 -0.74
CA LYS A 1040 -0.15 43.29 -0.66
C LYS A 1040 0.51 43.99 0.53
N SER A 1041 1.56 44.76 0.27
CA SER A 1041 2.38 45.43 1.29
C SER A 1041 3.09 46.65 0.71
N ARG A 1042 3.27 47.69 1.55
CA ARG A 1042 4.07 48.89 1.25
C ARG A 1042 5.47 48.86 1.88
N ALA A 1043 5.87 47.76 2.50
CA ALA A 1043 7.21 47.62 3.09
C ALA A 1043 8.31 47.79 2.03
N SER A 1044 9.43 48.41 2.42
CA SER A 1044 10.60 48.59 1.54
C SER A 1044 11.51 47.36 1.45
N SER A 1045 11.34 46.38 2.36
CA SER A 1045 12.12 45.16 2.40
C SER A 1045 11.33 43.99 2.98
N ALA A 1046 11.73 42.77 2.59
CA ALA A 1046 11.21 41.52 3.14
C ALA A 1046 12.35 40.54 3.39
N LEU A 1047 12.19 39.71 4.42
CA LEU A 1047 13.13 38.67 4.79
C LEU A 1047 12.40 37.33 4.90
N ALA A 1048 12.73 36.40 4.01
CA ALA A 1048 12.11 35.08 3.91
C ALA A 1048 12.98 34.00 4.59
N ARG A 1049 12.36 33.15 5.39
CA ARG A 1049 12.99 32.01 6.08
C ARG A 1049 12.09 30.78 6.02
N MET A 1050 12.68 29.60 5.98
CA MET A 1050 11.93 28.37 6.17
C MET A 1050 11.89 27.97 7.65
N ALA A 1051 10.73 27.46 8.10
CA ALA A 1051 10.59 26.76 9.37
C ALA A 1051 10.06 25.34 9.13
N GLY A 1052 10.44 24.41 10.01
CA GLY A 1052 10.19 22.97 9.86
C GLY A 1052 11.44 22.13 9.54
N GLY A 1053 12.61 22.78 9.39
CA GLY A 1053 13.92 22.16 9.15
C GLY A 1053 15.09 23.08 9.54
N ILE A 1054 16.15 23.17 8.72
CA ILE A 1054 17.26 24.12 8.92
C ILE A 1054 16.72 25.55 8.76
N ASN A 1055 16.82 26.36 9.82
CA ASN A 1055 16.29 27.74 9.88
C ASN A 1055 17.20 28.72 9.13
N GLU A 1056 17.33 28.52 7.82
CA GLU A 1056 18.19 29.29 6.92
C GLU A 1056 17.45 30.45 6.24
N LEU A 1057 18.20 31.52 6.01
CA LEU A 1057 17.73 32.66 5.22
C LEU A 1057 17.71 32.27 3.75
N LEU A 1058 16.59 32.51 3.08
CA LEU A 1058 16.48 32.23 1.66
C LEU A 1058 17.12 33.34 0.83
N VAL A 1059 17.86 32.95 -0.22
CA VAL A 1059 18.34 33.92 -1.22
C VAL A 1059 17.15 34.32 -2.07
N THR A 1060 16.69 35.56 -1.89
CA THR A 1060 15.51 36.10 -2.58
C THR A 1060 15.81 37.48 -3.15
N THR A 1061 15.19 37.79 -4.29
CA THR A 1061 15.14 39.18 -4.77
C THR A 1061 13.78 39.77 -4.39
N VAL A 1062 13.78 40.98 -3.85
CA VAL A 1062 12.54 41.69 -3.50
C VAL A 1062 12.30 42.79 -4.52
N ALA A 1063 11.13 42.75 -5.16
CA ALA A 1063 10.66 43.80 -6.06
C ALA A 1063 9.42 44.48 -5.44
N GLN A 1064 9.34 45.80 -5.59
CA GLN A 1064 8.23 46.59 -5.07
C GLN A 1064 7.55 47.37 -6.19
N ASN A 1065 6.22 47.33 -6.20
CA ASN A 1065 5.38 48.28 -6.93
C ASN A 1065 4.54 49.08 -5.92
N ALA A 1066 3.71 50.03 -6.38
CA ALA A 1066 3.05 51.00 -5.51
C ALA A 1066 2.26 50.40 -4.31
N GLU A 1067 1.82 49.14 -4.39
CA GLU A 1067 1.03 48.47 -3.33
C GLU A 1067 1.29 46.95 -3.17
N GLN A 1068 2.31 46.41 -3.85
CA GLN A 1068 2.68 44.99 -3.75
C GLN A 1068 4.18 44.83 -3.59
N LEU A 1069 4.53 43.82 -2.81
CA LEU A 1069 5.88 43.33 -2.61
C LEU A 1069 5.96 41.90 -3.15
N SER A 1070 6.85 41.68 -4.10
CA SER A 1070 7.12 40.36 -4.70
C SER A 1070 8.46 39.85 -4.19
N ILE A 1071 8.46 38.61 -3.72
CA ILE A 1071 9.63 37.87 -3.24
C ILE A 1071 9.91 36.80 -4.28
N ASP A 1072 10.93 37.04 -5.09
CA ASP A 1072 11.37 36.14 -6.14
C ASP A 1072 12.38 35.15 -5.57
N PHE A 1073 12.13 33.87 -5.83
CA PHE A 1073 13.05 32.80 -5.56
C PHE A 1073 13.92 32.53 -6.80
N ASP A 1074 14.96 31.71 -6.67
CA ASP A 1074 15.81 31.39 -7.81
C ASP A 1074 15.03 30.72 -8.96
N SER A 1075 15.66 30.57 -10.13
CA SER A 1075 15.01 30.04 -11.33
C SER A 1075 14.46 28.61 -11.19
N CYS A 1076 14.87 27.87 -10.15
CA CYS A 1076 14.39 26.52 -9.88
C CYS A 1076 13.21 26.51 -8.90
N GLY A 1077 12.89 27.63 -8.26
CA GLY A 1077 11.87 27.78 -7.23
C GLY A 1077 12.21 27.06 -5.93
N ILE A 1078 11.41 27.31 -4.89
CA ILE A 1078 11.51 26.63 -3.60
C ILE A 1078 10.43 25.58 -3.47
N LEU A 1079 10.79 24.39 -3.01
CA LEU A 1079 9.86 23.32 -2.69
C LEU A 1079 9.48 23.36 -1.20
N PHE A 1080 8.19 23.33 -0.91
CA PHE A 1080 7.63 23.14 0.42
C PHE A 1080 6.90 21.80 0.49
N LYS A 1081 7.22 20.99 1.49
CA LYS A 1081 6.57 19.71 1.80
C LYS A 1081 5.54 19.87 2.92
N ALA A 1082 4.70 18.86 3.09
CA ALA A 1082 3.77 18.78 4.21
C ALA A 1082 4.48 18.96 5.56
N GLY A 1083 4.03 19.94 6.34
CA GLY A 1083 4.60 20.33 7.63
C GLY A 1083 5.59 21.50 7.56
N GLU A 1084 6.04 21.92 6.39
CA GLU A 1084 6.96 23.05 6.22
C GLU A 1084 6.23 24.39 6.10
N SER A 1085 6.91 25.48 6.46
CA SER A 1085 6.34 26.82 6.41
C SER A 1085 7.36 27.87 5.95
N LEU A 1086 6.89 28.83 5.15
CA LEU A 1086 7.64 30.03 4.78
C LEU A 1086 7.25 31.17 5.71
N HIS A 1087 8.21 31.72 6.44
CA HIS A 1087 8.04 32.94 7.24
C HIS A 1087 8.66 34.13 6.53
N VAL A 1088 7.88 35.20 6.40
CA VAL A 1088 8.30 36.47 5.83
C VAL A 1088 8.17 37.54 6.89
N THR A 1089 9.26 38.26 7.17
CA THR A 1089 9.24 39.51 7.97
C THR A 1089 9.30 40.70 7.03
N LEU A 1090 8.40 41.66 7.19
CA LEU A 1090 8.29 42.86 6.38
C LEU A 1090 8.75 44.06 7.21
N SER A 1091 9.56 44.95 6.62
CA SER A 1091 10.01 46.17 7.31
C SER A 1091 10.39 47.30 6.36
N ASP A 1092 10.14 48.54 6.79
CA ASP A 1092 10.63 49.76 6.12
C ASP A 1092 12.10 50.10 6.45
N PHE A 1093 12.70 49.39 7.41
CA PHE A 1093 14.10 49.54 7.80
C PHE A 1093 14.96 48.43 7.20
N ASN A 1094 16.11 48.78 6.62
CA ASN A 1094 17.02 47.83 6.00
C ASN A 1094 17.53 46.79 7.04
N PRO A 1095 17.13 45.51 6.97
CA PRO A 1095 17.39 44.52 8.03
C PRO A 1095 18.87 44.14 8.18
N VAL A 1096 19.69 44.46 7.16
CA VAL A 1096 21.10 44.09 7.08
C VAL A 1096 21.96 44.74 8.18
N ILE A 1097 21.47 45.81 8.83
CA ILE A 1097 22.22 46.49 9.90
C ILE A 1097 21.85 45.99 11.31
N HIS A 1098 20.73 45.28 11.50
CA HIS A 1098 20.31 44.82 12.84
C HIS A 1098 20.69 43.37 13.17
N ALA A 1099 20.97 42.51 12.19
CA ALA A 1099 21.41 41.12 12.43
C ALA A 1099 22.81 41.01 13.10
N CYS A 1100 23.61 42.09 13.10
CA CYS A 1100 24.92 42.12 13.77
C CYS A 1100 24.85 42.44 15.29
N THR A 1101 23.69 42.77 15.87
CA THR A 1101 23.60 43.16 17.28
C THR A 1101 23.12 42.07 18.23
N GLU A 1102 22.49 40.99 17.75
CA GLU A 1102 22.08 39.88 18.62
C GLU A 1102 23.12 38.77 18.79
N MET A 1103 24.12 38.66 17.90
CA MET A 1103 25.21 37.67 18.05
C MET A 1103 26.29 38.05 19.10
N VAL A 1104 26.22 39.22 19.74
CA VAL A 1104 27.25 39.70 20.68
C VAL A 1104 26.84 39.62 22.15
N SER A 1105 25.59 39.27 22.49
CA SER A 1105 25.09 39.32 23.89
C SER A 1105 25.01 37.98 24.62
N VAL A 1106 25.32 36.83 24.00
CA VAL A 1106 25.24 35.50 24.64
C VAL A 1106 26.60 34.82 24.79
N GLN A 1107 27.67 35.59 25.08
CA GLN A 1107 28.99 35.04 25.47
C GLN A 1107 29.45 35.38 26.90
N HIS A 1108 28.60 36.00 27.73
CA HIS A 1108 28.93 36.26 29.14
C HIS A 1108 27.78 35.86 30.05
N ASN A 1109 27.74 34.58 30.44
CA ASN A 1109 27.48 34.10 31.80
C ASN A 1109 27.10 32.61 31.80
N VAL A 1110 28.09 31.72 31.92
CA VAL A 1110 27.97 30.53 32.77
C VAL A 1110 29.35 30.21 33.34
N GLY A 1111 29.52 30.53 34.61
CA GLY A 1111 30.63 30.13 35.45
C GLY A 1111 30.10 30.05 36.88
N GLU A 1112 29.45 28.94 37.20
CA GLU A 1112 29.42 28.20 38.48
C GLU A 1112 28.48 27.00 38.37
#